data_AF-A0A6P2CWM6-F1
#
_entry.id   AF-A0A6P2CWM6-F1
#
_cell.length_a   1.000
_cell.length_b   1.000
_cell.length_c   1.000
_cell.angle_alpha   90.00
_cell.angle_beta   90.00
_cell.angle_gamma   90.00
#
_symmetry.space_group_name_H-M   'P 1'
#
loop_
_entity.id
_entity.type
_entity.pdbx_description
1 polymer ?
#
loop_
_entity_poly.entity_id
_entity_poly.type
_entity_poly.pdbx_seq_one_letter_code
_entity_poly.pdbx_strand_id
1 'polypeptide(L)'
;MLVRTLHAVLLVGFSAPARAADPPPLQQQLTQEQIGALAKSARERGDAGRGAALFFQQFLTCAKCHDSEAGTTLGPDIAKAGKEATAEYLIESVLVPSKVLKKGYETIVVTTKDDRTITGLVTAETPDALTLTDPTANGKQVTVPKAEIEKRTTSTKSLMPEGLVNLLSDRQQFLDLAKYLIEVAEGGPPRAKELRPAVTALVIPEYEKDIDHAGLIRGWDDKTLRRGEAIYARVCANCHGTKDQPGSLPTSPKFAAYVFKNGSDPYSLYQTLTRGYGLMAPQTWMVPRQKYDLIHYLREAYLKPHNPTQYAKVDAAYLTALPKGTTHGPAAVTVEPWVTMDYGPSLMNTYEVGGTGPNIAYKGIAVRLDIGTGGVSRGKRWALFDHDLMRFAAAWTGEGFIDWNGIHFNGLHQIHPKLTGEVRIANSVGPGWAEPTTGSFKDPRPLGRDKRPYGPLPKEWAKFRGVYHYGDQTIVSYTVGDAPVLELSGAELDPKKPTDVVFTRTLEIGKSSRELLARIAPTRIAAAVIGNDRVTLEERDGSTVLRVPAAATPVRVKVLITKGDPAALKAFAKNSPAPRALEPLTHGGPKHWPDVLKAPVTVGKDDGPFAVDTFSLPNRNPWNAQLRLTGFDFTPDGTRLVVCSWDGDVWLVSGLDKFANGLTWQRIASGLFQPLGLKIRDGAIFVCCRDQIVKLHDLNGDGETDFYECFNSDHQVTEHFHEFAMGLQTDAEGNFYYAKSGRHALPALVPHHGTLLKVSKDGAKTEILATGFRAANGVCLNPDGTFFVTDQEGFWTPKNRINLVTKGGFYGNMWGYTDVTDTSDSAMKQPLCWITNEFDRSPAELIWVPSNTWGPLKGALLNTSYGNGKIFVVPHETINGQAQGGMCALPLPMSPTGIMRPRFHPTDGHLYVCGMFAWAGNQTQPGGFYRVRYTGKQADLPIGLKAKSGGVELTFTDALDAKSAVDAKNYAVKVWGLKRSQQYGSKHVDEKPLTISKATVSPDGKTVHLDIPDIAPTWGMEIKYRVKGTDGRAVTGTIHNTIHALGK
;
A
#
# COMPACT_ATOMS: atom_id res chain seq x y z
N MET A 1 72.28 28.54 25.48
CA MET A 1 71.85 29.26 26.70
C MET A 1 70.47 28.72 27.07
N LEU A 2 70.36 27.80 28.05
CA LEU A 2 70.00 28.06 29.48
C LEU A 2 68.56 28.66 29.56
N VAL A 3 67.50 28.10 30.19
CA VAL A 3 67.30 27.19 31.36
C VAL A 3 65.91 26.50 31.28
N ARG A 4 65.77 25.36 32.00
CA ARG A 4 64.61 24.56 32.49
C ARG A 4 63.35 25.37 32.94
N THR A 5 62.11 24.88 33.13
CA THR A 5 61.54 23.58 33.56
C THR A 5 59.99 23.61 33.44
N LEU A 6 59.32 22.52 33.04
CA LEU A 6 58.28 21.72 33.76
C LEU A 6 57.37 20.96 32.78
N HIS A 7 57.22 19.65 32.99
CA HIS A 7 56.32 18.75 32.25
C HIS A 7 54.92 18.74 32.86
N ALA A 8 53.88 18.79 32.01
CA ALA A 8 52.60 18.12 32.24
C ALA A 8 51.96 17.79 30.88
N VAL A 9 51.85 16.49 30.57
CA VAL A 9 51.11 15.95 29.43
C VAL A 9 49.65 15.75 29.87
N LEU A 10 48.69 16.33 29.14
CA LEU A 10 47.26 16.08 29.31
C LEU A 10 46.71 15.53 27.99
N LEU A 11 46.45 14.23 27.97
CA LEU A 11 45.62 13.56 26.96
C LEU A 11 44.15 13.87 27.28
N VAL A 12 43.44 14.54 26.37
CA VAL A 12 41.98 14.66 26.39
C VAL A 12 41.41 13.74 25.31
N GLY A 13 40.85 12.61 25.73
CA GLY A 13 40.05 11.74 24.89
C GLY A 13 38.64 12.32 24.72
N PHE A 14 38.23 12.55 23.48
CA PHE A 14 36.85 12.91 23.14
C PHE A 14 35.98 11.65 23.10
N SER A 15 35.11 11.50 24.10
CA SER A 15 34.05 10.50 24.19
C SER A 15 32.86 10.89 23.29
N ALA A 16 32.38 9.92 22.51
CA ALA A 16 31.23 10.05 21.62
C ALA A 16 29.93 10.37 22.39
N PRO A 17 28.98 11.14 21.80
CA PRO A 17 27.67 11.34 22.41
C PRO A 17 26.87 10.03 22.35
N ALA A 18 26.34 9.62 23.50
CA ALA A 18 25.61 8.37 23.66
C ALA A 18 24.28 8.37 22.88
N ARG A 19 24.10 7.33 22.06
CA ARG A 19 22.83 6.80 21.52
C ARG A 19 21.67 7.02 22.50
N ALA A 20 20.60 7.71 22.10
CA ALA A 20 19.34 7.60 22.84
C ALA A 20 18.84 6.16 22.65
N ALA A 21 18.97 5.34 23.70
CA ALA A 21 18.47 3.98 23.71
C ALA A 21 16.96 3.98 23.44
N ASP A 22 16.45 2.93 22.81
CA ASP A 22 15.00 2.67 22.81
C ASP A 22 14.48 2.83 24.25
N PRO A 23 13.30 3.44 24.47
CA PRO A 23 12.77 3.52 25.81
C PRO A 23 12.73 2.10 26.37
N PRO A 24 13.32 1.87 27.55
CA PRO A 24 13.49 0.52 28.06
C PRO A 24 12.12 -0.16 28.14
N PRO A 25 12.03 -1.50 28.11
CA PRO A 25 10.74 -2.18 28.24
C PRO A 25 9.92 -1.61 29.40
N LEU A 26 8.59 -1.56 29.26
CA LEU A 26 7.70 -0.87 30.21
C LEU A 26 7.96 -1.24 31.68
N GLN A 27 8.25 -2.51 31.98
CA GLN A 27 8.64 -2.97 33.30
C GLN A 27 9.91 -2.28 33.83
N GLN A 28 10.92 -2.11 32.98
CA GLN A 28 12.17 -1.43 33.34
C GLN A 28 11.96 0.08 33.52
N GLN A 29 11.05 0.71 32.77
CA GLN A 29 10.64 2.09 33.04
C GLN A 29 9.96 2.21 34.41
N LEU A 30 8.99 1.35 34.70
CA LEU A 30 8.21 1.39 35.94
C LEU A 30 9.04 1.02 37.17
N THR A 31 10.03 0.13 37.04
CA THR A 31 10.93 -0.25 38.15
C THR A 31 11.86 0.91 38.56
N GLN A 32 12.02 1.94 37.71
CA GLN A 32 12.75 3.16 38.05
C GLN A 32 11.90 4.17 38.84
N GLU A 33 10.58 3.99 38.89
CA GLU A 33 9.69 4.83 39.68
C GLU A 33 9.63 4.36 41.14
N GLN A 34 9.37 5.28 42.07
CA GLN A 34 9.14 4.90 43.46
C GLN A 34 7.84 4.10 43.57
N ILE A 35 7.89 2.91 44.16
CA ILE A 35 6.76 2.00 44.28
C ILE A 35 5.56 2.66 45.00
N GLY A 36 5.80 3.47 46.05
CA GLY A 36 4.75 4.24 46.72
C GLY A 36 4.08 5.28 45.81
N ALA A 37 4.81 5.87 44.85
CA ALA A 37 4.25 6.79 43.88
C ALA A 37 3.42 6.08 42.80
N LEU A 38 3.84 4.87 42.40
CA LEU A 38 3.04 3.98 41.55
C LEU A 38 1.78 3.50 42.25
N ALA A 39 1.86 3.11 43.52
CA ALA A 39 0.72 2.73 44.35
C ALA A 39 -0.29 3.86 44.47
N LYS A 40 0.18 5.08 44.77
CA LYS A 40 -0.65 6.29 44.78
C LYS A 40 -1.27 6.56 43.41
N SER A 41 -0.49 6.49 42.33
CA SER A 41 -0.97 6.72 40.96
C SER A 41 -2.01 5.69 40.53
N ALA A 42 -1.83 4.41 40.90
CA ALA A 42 -2.79 3.35 40.64
C ALA A 42 -4.11 3.64 41.37
N ARG A 43 -4.05 4.05 42.65
CA ARG A 43 -5.25 4.41 43.43
C ARG A 43 -6.00 5.60 42.85
N GLU A 44 -5.29 6.63 42.41
CA GLU A 44 -5.89 7.90 41.93
C GLU A 44 -6.33 7.85 40.46
N ARG A 45 -5.59 7.14 39.60
CA ARG A 45 -5.74 7.21 38.14
C ARG A 45 -5.99 5.86 37.47
N GLY A 46 -5.83 4.75 38.18
CA GLY A 46 -6.18 3.43 37.67
C GLY A 46 -7.69 3.18 37.75
N ASP A 47 -8.17 2.33 36.87
CA ASP A 47 -9.55 1.84 36.84
C ASP A 47 -9.59 0.33 37.11
N ALA A 48 -10.26 -0.06 38.19
CA ALA A 48 -10.33 -1.45 38.62
C ALA A 48 -11.12 -2.34 37.64
N GLY A 49 -12.08 -1.80 36.89
CA GLY A 49 -12.84 -2.55 35.89
C GLY A 49 -12.00 -2.86 34.64
N ARG A 50 -11.26 -1.86 34.12
CA ARG A 50 -10.28 -2.09 33.04
C ARG A 50 -9.13 -2.99 33.50
N GLY A 51 -8.68 -2.82 34.74
CA GLY A 51 -7.70 -3.68 35.38
C GLY A 51 -8.16 -5.13 35.51
N ALA A 52 -9.43 -5.34 35.87
CA ALA A 52 -10.04 -6.66 35.90
C ALA A 52 -10.04 -7.29 34.50
N ALA A 53 -10.44 -6.52 33.47
CA ALA A 53 -10.42 -7.01 32.09
C ALA A 53 -9.00 -7.45 31.66
N LEU A 54 -7.94 -6.79 32.13
CA LEU A 54 -6.53 -7.17 31.92
C LEU A 54 -6.14 -8.41 32.73
N PHE A 55 -6.45 -8.45 34.03
CA PHE A 55 -6.14 -9.58 34.93
C PHE A 55 -6.71 -10.91 34.43
N PHE A 56 -7.90 -10.88 33.81
CA PHE A 56 -8.56 -12.03 33.23
C PHE A 56 -8.18 -12.29 31.75
N GLN A 57 -7.26 -11.53 31.14
CA GLN A 57 -6.75 -11.84 29.80
C GLN A 57 -5.90 -13.11 29.80
N GLN A 58 -6.14 -13.95 28.79
CA GLN A 58 -5.40 -15.20 28.63
C GLN A 58 -3.90 -14.99 28.41
N PHE A 59 -3.49 -13.87 27.79
CA PHE A 59 -2.08 -13.59 27.51
C PHE A 59 -1.28 -13.08 28.72
N LEU A 60 -1.94 -12.53 29.75
CA LEU A 60 -1.28 -12.11 31.00
C LEU A 60 -1.25 -13.22 32.05
N THR A 61 -2.07 -14.26 31.90
CA THR A 61 -2.10 -15.46 32.78
C THR A 61 -2.36 -15.19 34.27
N CYS A 62 -2.59 -13.94 34.71
CA CYS A 62 -2.75 -13.57 36.11
C CYS A 62 -3.88 -14.37 36.79
N ALA A 63 -5.07 -14.40 36.18
CA ALA A 63 -6.21 -15.15 36.71
C ALA A 63 -5.94 -16.66 36.87
N LYS A 64 -5.16 -17.29 35.96
CA LYS A 64 -4.88 -18.74 36.06
C LYS A 64 -4.19 -19.13 37.36
N CYS A 65 -3.31 -18.27 37.86
CA CYS A 65 -2.54 -18.54 39.08
C CYS A 65 -3.15 -17.92 40.34
N HIS A 66 -3.89 -16.82 40.20
CA HIS A 66 -4.29 -15.95 41.31
C HIS A 66 -5.80 -15.81 41.51
N ASP A 67 -6.62 -16.37 40.62
CA ASP A 67 -8.08 -16.40 40.77
C ASP A 67 -8.54 -17.66 41.53
N SER A 68 -9.36 -17.48 42.56
CA SER A 68 -9.85 -18.58 43.41
C SER A 68 -10.76 -19.57 42.66
N GLU A 69 -11.35 -19.15 41.55
CA GLU A 69 -12.22 -19.98 40.71
C GLU A 69 -11.48 -20.71 39.58
N ALA A 70 -10.18 -20.47 39.38
CA ALA A 70 -9.40 -21.09 38.30
C ALA A 70 -9.12 -22.58 38.50
N GLY A 71 -9.38 -23.14 39.68
CA GLY A 71 -9.21 -24.57 39.99
C GLY A 71 -7.75 -25.03 40.12
N THR A 72 -6.76 -24.12 40.01
CA THR A 72 -5.33 -24.41 40.16
C THR A 72 -4.67 -23.42 41.11
N THR A 73 -4.12 -23.89 42.23
CA THR A 73 -3.43 -23.03 43.21
C THR A 73 -1.93 -22.96 42.91
N LEU A 74 -1.55 -22.12 41.95
CA LEU A 74 -0.15 -21.91 41.54
C LEU A 74 0.44 -20.60 42.07
N GLY A 75 -0.39 -19.69 42.56
CA GLY A 75 0.00 -18.47 43.24
C GLY A 75 -0.96 -18.14 44.39
N PRO A 76 -0.61 -17.17 45.27
CA PRO A 76 -1.50 -16.74 46.33
C PRO A 76 -2.81 -16.17 45.76
N ASP A 77 -3.93 -16.57 46.36
CA ASP A 77 -5.24 -15.98 46.09
C ASP A 77 -5.25 -14.52 46.55
N ILE A 78 -5.33 -13.61 45.58
CA ILE A 78 -5.22 -12.15 45.84
C ILE A 78 -6.38 -11.67 46.69
N ALA A 79 -7.58 -12.26 46.51
CA ALA A 79 -8.77 -11.92 47.29
C ALA A 79 -8.67 -12.39 48.75
N LYS A 80 -7.70 -13.26 49.09
CA LYS A 80 -7.46 -13.78 50.45
C LYS A 80 -6.07 -13.44 50.99
N ALA A 81 -5.34 -12.56 50.30
CA ALA A 81 -3.93 -12.32 50.62
C ALA A 81 -3.71 -11.62 51.98
N GLY A 82 -4.75 -11.00 52.56
CA GLY A 82 -4.74 -10.44 53.92
C GLY A 82 -3.99 -9.10 54.04
N LYS A 83 -3.76 -8.63 55.28
CA LYS A 83 -3.11 -7.33 55.58
C LYS A 83 -1.67 -7.18 55.06
N GLU A 84 -1.05 -8.29 54.66
CA GLU A 84 0.32 -8.34 54.11
C GLU A 84 0.38 -7.92 52.63
N ALA A 85 -0.74 -7.95 51.89
CA ALA A 85 -0.81 -7.55 50.50
C ALA A 85 -1.05 -6.04 50.34
N THR A 86 -0.11 -5.23 50.82
CA THR A 86 -0.16 -3.77 50.61
C THR A 86 -0.08 -3.43 49.12
N ALA A 87 -0.53 -2.22 48.75
CA ALA A 87 -0.48 -1.78 47.36
C ALA A 87 0.94 -1.80 46.79
N GLU A 88 1.91 -1.40 47.60
CA GLU A 88 3.33 -1.44 47.29
C GLU A 88 3.82 -2.87 47.09
N TYR A 89 3.42 -3.80 47.96
CA TYR A 89 3.78 -5.21 47.85
C TYR A 89 3.22 -5.86 46.58
N LEU A 90 1.97 -5.58 46.23
CA LEU A 90 1.33 -6.11 45.01
C LEU A 90 2.00 -5.59 43.74
N ILE A 91 2.27 -4.28 43.69
CA ILE A 91 2.98 -3.65 42.56
C ILE A 91 4.41 -4.17 42.44
N GLU A 92 5.13 -4.31 43.56
CA GLU A 92 6.48 -4.87 43.57
C GLU A 92 6.49 -6.33 43.10
N SER A 93 5.51 -7.12 43.55
CA SER A 93 5.38 -8.52 43.17
C SER A 93 5.12 -8.70 41.67
N VAL A 94 4.42 -7.77 41.03
CA VAL A 94 4.17 -7.80 39.57
C VAL A 94 5.37 -7.28 38.78
N LEU A 95 6.06 -6.25 39.28
CA LEU A 95 7.24 -5.67 38.62
C LEU A 95 8.51 -6.52 38.80
N VAL A 96 8.66 -7.21 39.93
CA VAL A 96 9.87 -7.98 40.27
C VAL A 96 9.49 -9.28 40.99
N PRO A 97 8.84 -10.25 40.29
CA PRO A 97 8.21 -11.41 40.92
C PRO A 97 9.15 -12.35 41.69
N SER A 98 10.45 -12.37 41.35
CA SER A 98 11.45 -13.20 42.03
C SER A 98 12.10 -12.50 43.24
N LYS A 99 11.72 -11.24 43.57
CA LYS A 99 12.34 -10.47 44.66
C LYS A 99 11.98 -11.01 46.04
N VAL A 100 10.71 -11.38 46.23
CA VAL A 100 10.20 -11.95 47.48
C VAL A 100 9.33 -13.16 47.13
N LEU A 101 9.78 -14.36 47.52
CA LEU A 101 9.00 -15.58 47.37
C LEU A 101 8.24 -15.86 48.68
N LYS A 102 6.90 -15.87 48.61
CA LYS A 102 6.07 -16.20 49.77
C LYS A 102 6.25 -17.67 50.16
N LYS A 103 6.44 -17.93 51.46
CA LYS A 103 6.56 -19.28 52.02
C LYS A 103 5.37 -20.16 51.59
N GLY A 104 5.65 -21.34 51.05
CA GLY A 104 4.67 -22.27 50.47
C GLY A 104 4.49 -22.14 48.95
N TYR A 105 5.13 -21.15 48.31
CA TYR A 105 5.12 -20.95 46.86
C TYR A 105 6.55 -21.01 46.26
N GLU A 106 7.52 -21.53 47.01
CA GLU A 106 8.85 -21.81 46.50
C GLU A 106 8.80 -22.95 45.47
N THR A 107 9.44 -22.71 44.32
CA THR A 107 9.53 -23.74 43.29
C THR A 107 10.61 -24.76 43.65
N ILE A 108 10.25 -26.03 43.75
CA ILE A 108 11.18 -27.14 43.98
C ILE A 108 11.45 -27.86 42.66
N VAL A 109 12.73 -28.09 42.38
CA VAL A 109 13.22 -28.92 41.28
C VAL A 109 13.75 -30.21 41.86
N VAL A 110 13.19 -31.34 41.43
CA VAL A 110 13.57 -32.69 41.81
C VAL A 110 14.15 -33.39 40.59
N THR A 111 15.36 -33.90 40.71
CA THR A 111 15.94 -34.87 39.76
C THR A 111 15.82 -36.25 40.38
N THR A 112 15.21 -37.18 39.67
CA THR A 112 15.07 -38.59 40.08
C THR A 112 16.20 -39.43 39.52
N LYS A 113 16.45 -40.60 40.13
CA LYS A 113 17.53 -41.54 39.75
C LYS A 113 17.38 -42.16 38.36
N ASP A 114 16.23 -42.00 37.74
CA ASP A 114 15.96 -42.36 36.34
C ASP A 114 16.06 -41.15 35.39
N ASP A 115 16.83 -40.14 35.80
CA ASP A 115 17.13 -38.90 35.08
C ASP A 115 15.91 -38.01 34.74
N ARG A 116 14.75 -38.22 35.36
CA ARG A 116 13.60 -37.29 35.20
C ARG A 116 13.80 -36.05 36.06
N THR A 117 13.47 -34.88 35.49
CA THR A 117 13.42 -33.61 36.23
C THR A 117 11.98 -33.16 36.39
N ILE A 118 11.54 -33.01 37.64
CA ILE A 118 10.18 -32.61 38.01
C ILE A 118 10.28 -31.25 38.71
N THR A 119 9.53 -30.26 38.24
CA THR A 119 9.52 -28.91 38.81
C THR A 119 8.11 -28.57 39.28
N GLY A 120 7.96 -28.13 40.53
CA GLY A 120 6.65 -27.78 41.06
C GLY A 120 6.64 -27.20 42.46
N LEU A 121 5.45 -26.85 42.96
CA LEU A 121 5.24 -26.36 44.33
C LEU A 121 4.97 -27.53 45.28
N VAL A 122 5.55 -27.53 46.46
CA VAL A 122 5.29 -28.60 47.45
C VAL A 122 3.87 -28.47 47.98
N THR A 123 3.03 -29.48 47.73
CA THR A 123 1.67 -29.54 48.29
C THR A 123 1.56 -30.48 49.47
N ALA A 124 2.40 -31.52 49.52
CA ALA A 124 2.49 -32.43 50.66
C ALA A 124 3.88 -33.08 50.72
N GLU A 125 4.38 -33.35 51.93
CA GLU A 125 5.61 -34.10 52.15
C GLU A 125 5.41 -35.05 53.33
N THR A 126 5.58 -36.36 53.09
CA THR A 126 5.53 -37.42 54.11
C THR A 126 6.95 -37.95 54.37
N PRO A 127 7.16 -38.86 55.34
CA PRO A 127 8.46 -39.52 55.50
C PRO A 127 8.96 -40.23 54.23
N ASP A 128 8.05 -40.76 53.41
CA ASP A 128 8.40 -41.63 52.27
C ASP A 128 8.23 -40.97 50.89
N ALA A 129 7.48 -39.88 50.76
CA ALA A 129 7.16 -39.27 49.47
C ALA A 129 7.09 -37.73 49.51
N LEU A 130 7.30 -37.12 48.35
CA LEU A 130 7.16 -35.70 48.10
C LEU A 130 6.13 -35.48 46.99
N THR A 131 5.07 -34.72 47.27
CA THR A 131 4.05 -34.35 46.27
C THR A 131 4.25 -32.91 45.82
N LEU A 132 4.42 -32.73 44.52
CA LEU A 132 4.60 -31.45 43.86
C LEU A 132 3.41 -31.15 42.95
N THR A 133 2.91 -29.92 42.96
CA THR A 133 2.02 -29.41 41.91
C THR A 133 2.84 -28.89 40.75
N ASP A 134 2.70 -29.54 39.59
CA ASP A 134 3.46 -29.22 38.38
C ASP A 134 2.73 -28.11 37.56
N PRO A 135 3.33 -26.92 37.42
CA PRO A 135 2.73 -25.81 36.66
C PRO A 135 2.67 -26.10 35.15
N THR A 136 3.54 -26.98 34.62
CA THR A 136 3.58 -27.38 33.21
C THR A 136 2.49 -28.38 32.85
N ALA A 137 1.98 -29.11 33.84
CA ALA A 137 0.90 -30.10 33.70
C ALA A 137 -0.48 -29.56 34.15
N ASN A 138 -0.74 -28.26 33.99
CA ASN A 138 -1.98 -27.59 34.42
C ASN A 138 -2.27 -27.76 35.94
N GLY A 139 -1.23 -27.76 36.77
CA GLY A 139 -1.39 -27.86 38.23
C GLY A 139 -1.69 -29.28 38.73
N LYS A 140 -1.45 -30.31 37.90
CA LYS A 140 -1.53 -31.70 38.36
C LYS A 140 -0.51 -31.98 39.47
N GLN A 141 -0.94 -32.76 40.46
CA GLN A 141 -0.06 -33.25 41.51
C GLN A 141 0.74 -34.46 41.02
N VAL A 142 2.04 -34.43 41.29
CA VAL A 142 3.00 -35.50 40.99
C VAL A 142 3.62 -35.92 42.31
N THR A 143 3.42 -37.17 42.70
CA THR A 143 4.03 -37.74 43.90
C THR A 143 5.28 -38.52 43.53
N VAL A 144 6.40 -38.16 44.14
CA VAL A 144 7.71 -38.78 43.93
C VAL A 144 8.14 -39.48 45.22
N PRO A 145 8.39 -40.80 45.21
CA PRO A 145 8.99 -41.48 46.35
C PRO A 145 10.36 -40.87 46.68
N LYS A 146 10.64 -40.56 47.95
CA LYS A 146 11.92 -39.94 48.33
C LYS A 146 13.12 -40.83 48.02
N ALA A 147 12.92 -42.15 48.03
CA ALA A 147 13.93 -43.12 47.64
C ALA A 147 14.38 -43.00 46.17
N GLU A 148 13.54 -42.41 45.31
CA GLU A 148 13.83 -42.18 43.89
C GLU A 148 14.43 -40.79 43.63
N ILE A 149 14.50 -39.91 44.63
CA ILE A 149 15.07 -38.57 44.48
C ILE A 149 16.59 -38.64 44.55
N GLU A 150 17.25 -38.23 43.48
CA GLU A 150 18.70 -38.08 43.43
C GLU A 150 19.13 -36.69 43.92
N LYS A 151 18.38 -35.64 43.52
CA LYS A 151 18.69 -34.25 43.90
C LYS A 151 17.42 -33.42 44.07
N ARG A 152 17.37 -32.60 45.12
CA ARG A 152 16.33 -31.59 45.37
C ARG A 152 16.95 -30.21 45.47
N THR A 153 16.42 -29.25 44.71
CA THR A 153 16.88 -27.86 44.73
C THR A 153 15.70 -26.91 44.87
N THR A 154 15.79 -25.94 45.77
CA THR A 154 14.82 -24.84 45.87
C THR A 154 15.24 -23.72 44.92
N SER A 155 14.37 -23.35 43.99
CA SER A 155 14.62 -22.26 43.04
C SER A 155 14.52 -20.90 43.73
N THR A 156 15.41 -19.98 43.37
CA THR A 156 15.33 -18.56 43.74
C THR A 156 14.44 -17.75 42.79
N LYS A 157 13.88 -18.38 41.75
CA LYS A 157 12.98 -17.75 40.76
C LYS A 157 11.52 -18.10 41.02
N SER A 158 10.65 -17.12 40.86
CA SER A 158 9.19 -17.27 40.98
C SER A 158 8.58 -18.05 39.80
N LEU A 159 7.42 -18.67 40.01
CA LEU A 159 6.59 -19.19 38.91
C LEU A 159 5.91 -18.08 38.12
N MET A 160 5.74 -16.88 38.70
CA MET A 160 5.24 -15.72 37.96
C MET A 160 6.33 -15.24 36.98
N PRO A 161 6.07 -15.23 35.66
CA PRO A 161 7.08 -14.86 34.67
C PRO A 161 7.58 -13.42 34.84
N GLU A 162 8.89 -13.24 34.70
CA GLU A 162 9.47 -11.91 34.48
C GLU A 162 9.03 -11.39 33.09
N GLY A 163 8.81 -10.07 32.96
CA GLY A 163 8.43 -9.49 31.67
C GLY A 163 6.93 -9.31 31.46
N LEU A 164 6.05 -9.80 32.35
CA LEU A 164 4.59 -9.74 32.14
C LEU A 164 4.07 -8.32 31.89
N VAL A 165 4.64 -7.34 32.58
CA VAL A 165 4.27 -5.93 32.43
C VAL A 165 4.60 -5.38 31.04
N ASN A 166 5.56 -5.97 30.32
CA ASN A 166 5.89 -5.57 28.94
C ASN A 166 4.84 -6.02 27.91
N LEU A 167 3.89 -6.87 28.30
CA LEU A 167 2.75 -7.27 27.47
C LEU A 167 1.59 -6.26 27.54
N LEU A 168 1.66 -5.29 28.45
CA LEU A 168 0.74 -4.17 28.53
C LEU A 168 1.13 -3.13 27.49
N SER A 169 0.13 -2.46 26.91
CA SER A 169 0.31 -1.50 25.82
C SER A 169 1.01 -0.22 26.28
N ASP A 170 0.79 0.19 27.53
CA ASP A 170 1.32 1.42 28.11
C ASP A 170 1.26 1.41 29.65
N ARG A 171 1.79 2.48 30.26
CA ARG A 171 1.76 2.71 31.71
C ARG A 171 0.35 2.80 32.28
N GLN A 172 -0.64 3.26 31.52
CA GLN A 172 -2.03 3.39 32.01
C GLN A 172 -2.65 2.00 32.23
N GLN A 173 -2.42 1.04 31.32
CA GLN A 173 -2.85 -0.34 31.53
C GLN A 173 -2.21 -0.98 32.77
N PHE A 174 -0.95 -0.62 33.08
CA PHE A 174 -0.32 -1.07 34.32
C PHE A 174 -0.99 -0.48 35.57
N LEU A 175 -1.33 0.81 35.56
CA LEU A 175 -2.05 1.44 36.67
C LEU A 175 -3.45 0.85 36.85
N ASP A 176 -4.15 0.54 35.75
CA ASP A 176 -5.45 -0.12 35.78
C ASP A 176 -5.33 -1.53 36.40
N LEU A 177 -4.36 -2.35 35.96
CA LEU A 177 -4.09 -3.67 36.53
C LEU A 177 -3.73 -3.59 38.03
N ALA A 178 -2.84 -2.66 38.40
CA ALA A 178 -2.44 -2.45 39.78
C ALA A 178 -3.63 -2.02 40.66
N LYS A 179 -4.49 -1.12 40.16
CA LYS A 179 -5.72 -0.68 40.84
C LYS A 179 -6.66 -1.85 41.10
N TYR A 180 -6.85 -2.73 40.13
CA TYR A 180 -7.64 -3.96 40.31
C TYR A 180 -7.07 -4.84 41.42
N LEU A 181 -5.76 -5.13 41.40
CA LEU A 181 -5.12 -5.96 42.43
C LEU A 181 -5.28 -5.37 43.83
N ILE A 182 -5.11 -4.05 43.97
CA ILE A 182 -5.27 -3.32 45.22
C ILE A 182 -6.69 -3.46 45.75
N GLU A 183 -7.70 -3.16 44.92
CA GLU A 183 -9.09 -3.20 45.36
C GLU A 183 -9.57 -4.61 45.67
N VAL A 184 -9.08 -5.62 44.94
CA VAL A 184 -9.37 -7.03 45.23
C VAL A 184 -8.73 -7.48 46.55
N ALA A 185 -7.48 -7.09 46.81
CA ALA A 185 -6.80 -7.45 48.05
C ALA A 185 -7.43 -6.78 49.29
N GLU A 186 -7.88 -5.53 49.16
CA GLU A 186 -8.50 -4.77 50.25
C GLU A 186 -9.97 -5.15 50.48
N GLY A 187 -10.73 -5.32 49.40
CA GLY A 187 -12.17 -5.61 49.45
C GLY A 187 -12.51 -7.10 49.53
N GLY A 188 -11.49 -7.97 49.43
CA GLY A 188 -11.62 -9.42 49.59
C GLY A 188 -12.52 -10.11 48.55
N PRO A 189 -13.01 -11.33 48.85
CA PRO A 189 -13.83 -12.11 47.91
C PRO A 189 -15.09 -11.40 47.38
N PRO A 190 -15.81 -10.57 48.17
CA PRO A 190 -16.94 -9.78 47.65
C PRO A 190 -16.52 -8.80 46.56
N ARG A 191 -15.43 -8.05 46.76
CA ARG A 191 -14.93 -7.08 45.78
C ARG A 191 -14.34 -7.78 44.56
N ALA A 192 -13.68 -8.92 44.76
CA ALA A 192 -13.23 -9.80 43.68
C ALA A 192 -14.40 -10.24 42.80
N LYS A 193 -15.52 -10.64 43.41
CA LYS A 193 -16.74 -11.04 42.70
C LYS A 193 -17.44 -9.87 42.00
N GLU A 194 -17.45 -8.69 42.61
CA GLU A 194 -18.03 -7.48 42.03
C GLU A 194 -17.24 -6.97 40.81
N LEU A 195 -15.91 -6.94 40.93
CA LEU A 195 -15.01 -6.50 39.86
C LEU A 195 -14.72 -7.59 38.82
N ARG A 196 -15.07 -8.85 39.11
CA ARG A 196 -14.97 -9.95 38.14
C ARG A 196 -15.75 -9.50 36.90
N PRO A 197 -15.09 -9.36 35.74
CA PRO A 197 -15.79 -8.98 34.52
C PRO A 197 -16.93 -9.99 34.34
N ALA A 198 -18.17 -9.51 34.26
CA ALA A 198 -19.31 -10.35 33.91
C ALA A 198 -18.93 -10.98 32.58
N VAL A 199 -18.54 -12.27 32.65
CA VAL A 199 -17.78 -13.01 31.63
C VAL A 199 -17.76 -12.20 30.34
N THR A 200 -16.71 -11.40 30.11
CA THR A 200 -16.40 -10.95 28.75
C THR A 200 -15.88 -12.18 28.00
N ALA A 201 -16.76 -13.19 27.90
CA ALA A 201 -16.90 -13.98 26.73
C ALA A 201 -17.00 -12.95 25.64
N LEU A 202 -15.97 -12.91 24.81
CA LEU A 202 -16.22 -12.86 23.38
C LEU A 202 -17.56 -13.54 23.11
N VAL A 203 -18.56 -12.75 22.75
CA VAL A 203 -19.86 -13.28 22.36
C VAL A 203 -19.59 -14.07 21.09
N ILE A 204 -19.39 -15.37 21.26
CA ILE A 204 -19.33 -16.31 20.16
C ILE A 204 -20.73 -16.32 19.57
N PRO A 205 -20.92 -15.98 18.28
CA PRO A 205 -22.24 -15.93 17.68
C PRO A 205 -23.01 -17.23 17.90
N GLU A 206 -24.31 -17.15 18.17
CA GLU A 206 -25.13 -18.31 18.56
C GLU A 206 -25.07 -19.46 17.53
N TYR A 207 -24.89 -19.13 16.25
CA TYR A 207 -24.75 -20.12 15.17
C TYR A 207 -23.56 -21.07 15.34
N GLU A 208 -22.53 -20.70 16.11
CA GLU A 208 -21.34 -21.52 16.36
C GLU A 208 -21.66 -22.79 17.18
N LYS A 209 -22.87 -22.87 17.77
CA LYS A 209 -23.35 -24.05 18.49
C LYS A 209 -23.97 -25.13 17.58
N ASP A 210 -24.32 -24.79 16.33
CA ASP A 210 -25.08 -25.67 15.41
C ASP A 210 -24.39 -25.81 14.03
N ILE A 211 -23.06 -25.81 14.00
CA ILE A 211 -22.30 -25.92 12.75
C ILE A 211 -22.23 -27.37 12.25
N ASP A 212 -22.61 -27.60 10.99
CA ASP A 212 -22.31 -28.85 10.27
C ASP A 212 -20.83 -28.89 9.88
N HIS A 213 -19.99 -29.24 10.85
CA HIS A 213 -18.54 -29.36 10.65
C HIS A 213 -18.19 -30.43 9.60
N ALA A 214 -18.93 -31.54 9.59
CA ALA A 214 -18.69 -32.63 8.66
C ALA A 214 -19.04 -32.23 7.22
N GLY A 215 -20.15 -31.51 7.00
CA GLY A 215 -20.54 -30.94 5.71
C GLY A 215 -19.50 -29.97 5.16
N LEU A 216 -18.99 -29.06 5.99
CA LEU A 216 -17.94 -28.10 5.61
C LEU A 216 -16.64 -28.78 5.18
N ILE A 217 -16.24 -29.85 5.87
CA ILE A 217 -15.04 -30.62 5.52
C ILE A 217 -15.25 -31.47 4.27
N ARG A 218 -16.43 -32.10 4.10
CA ARG A 218 -16.76 -32.85 2.87
C ARG A 218 -16.80 -31.96 1.62
N GLY A 219 -17.10 -30.68 1.79
CA GLY A 219 -17.13 -29.70 0.71
C GLY A 219 -15.77 -29.15 0.28
N TRP A 220 -14.65 -29.65 0.81
CA TRP A 220 -13.32 -29.21 0.42
C TRP A 220 -12.98 -29.58 -1.03
N ASP A 221 -12.50 -28.59 -1.78
CA ASP A 221 -12.10 -28.69 -3.18
C ASP A 221 -10.99 -27.67 -3.49
N ASP A 222 -10.57 -27.58 -4.76
CA ASP A 222 -9.56 -26.61 -5.19
C ASP A 222 -9.98 -25.15 -4.95
N LYS A 223 -11.29 -24.85 -4.94
CA LYS A 223 -11.78 -23.49 -4.71
C LYS A 223 -11.67 -23.11 -3.25
N THR A 224 -12.00 -24.02 -2.32
CA THR A 224 -11.84 -23.78 -0.89
C THR A 224 -10.36 -23.63 -0.53
N LEU A 225 -9.48 -24.41 -1.18
CA LEU A 225 -8.04 -24.31 -1.00
C LEU A 225 -7.50 -22.92 -1.36
N ARG A 226 -7.86 -22.39 -2.54
CA ARG A 226 -7.44 -21.05 -2.99
C ARG A 226 -7.98 -19.92 -2.10
N ARG A 227 -9.22 -20.04 -1.60
CA ARG A 227 -9.77 -19.06 -0.65
C ARG A 227 -9.01 -19.08 0.68
N GLY A 228 -8.67 -20.26 1.17
CA GLY A 228 -7.85 -20.44 2.37
C GLY A 228 -6.46 -19.84 2.24
N GLU A 229 -5.81 -20.02 1.08
CA GLU A 229 -4.52 -19.41 0.77
C GLU A 229 -4.57 -17.89 0.86
N ALA A 230 -5.57 -17.28 0.21
CA ALA A 230 -5.75 -15.83 0.24
C ALA A 230 -5.97 -15.29 1.66
N ILE A 231 -6.75 -16.00 2.49
CA ILE A 231 -6.95 -15.66 3.90
C ILE A 231 -5.63 -15.76 4.67
N TYR A 232 -4.88 -16.86 4.49
CA TYR A 232 -3.62 -17.07 5.19
C TYR A 232 -2.60 -16.00 4.84
N ALA A 233 -2.38 -15.74 3.55
CA ALA A 233 -1.40 -14.77 3.06
C ALA A 233 -1.67 -13.36 3.62
N ARG A 234 -2.95 -12.99 3.73
CA ARG A 234 -3.35 -11.67 4.21
C ARG A 234 -3.33 -11.52 5.72
N VAL A 235 -3.85 -12.51 6.44
CA VAL A 235 -4.16 -12.36 7.87
C VAL A 235 -3.14 -13.09 8.74
N CYS A 236 -2.80 -14.32 8.38
CA CYS A 236 -2.06 -15.23 9.25
C CYS A 236 -0.54 -15.17 9.00
N ALA A 237 -0.11 -15.03 7.75
CA ALA A 237 1.28 -15.12 7.33
C ALA A 237 2.17 -14.05 7.99
N ASN A 238 1.63 -12.86 8.27
CA ASN A 238 2.40 -11.84 8.95
C ASN A 238 2.85 -12.29 10.35
N CYS A 239 1.99 -12.98 11.11
CA CYS A 239 2.34 -13.45 12.44
C CYS A 239 3.09 -14.79 12.39
N HIS A 240 2.60 -15.74 11.59
CA HIS A 240 3.06 -17.14 11.57
C HIS A 240 4.18 -17.42 10.56
N GLY A 241 4.44 -16.49 9.65
CA GLY A 241 5.38 -16.65 8.54
C GLY A 241 4.81 -17.50 7.41
N THR A 242 5.65 -17.75 6.42
CA THR A 242 5.46 -18.78 5.41
C THR A 242 6.41 -19.94 5.70
N LYS A 243 6.45 -20.94 4.80
CA LYS A 243 7.46 -22.01 4.87
C LYS A 243 8.88 -21.44 4.87
N ASP A 244 9.12 -20.43 4.04
CA ASP A 244 10.47 -19.93 3.73
C ASP A 244 10.79 -18.63 4.46
N GLN A 245 9.79 -17.92 5.00
CA GLN A 245 9.96 -16.63 5.67
C GLN A 245 9.39 -16.68 7.09
N PRO A 246 10.16 -16.27 8.11
CA PRO A 246 9.62 -16.17 9.47
C PRO A 246 8.55 -15.07 9.55
N GLY A 247 7.54 -15.29 10.39
CA GLY A 247 6.57 -14.26 10.72
C GLY A 247 7.18 -13.19 11.63
N SER A 248 6.51 -12.05 11.72
CA SER A 248 6.87 -10.91 12.56
C SER A 248 6.73 -11.18 14.05
N LEU A 249 6.07 -12.28 14.46
CA LEU A 249 5.93 -12.68 15.87
C LEU A 249 6.83 -13.90 16.16
N PRO A 250 7.95 -13.73 16.89
CA PRO A 250 8.91 -14.81 17.16
C PRO A 250 8.31 -16.02 17.90
N THR A 251 7.24 -15.81 18.66
CA THR A 251 6.54 -16.83 19.45
C THR A 251 5.39 -17.50 18.70
N SER A 252 5.04 -17.03 17.50
CA SER A 252 3.94 -17.60 16.73
C SER A 252 4.33 -18.95 16.10
N PRO A 253 3.43 -19.95 16.13
CA PRO A 253 3.63 -21.24 15.49
C PRO A 253 4.05 -21.14 14.02
N LYS A 254 5.17 -21.78 13.65
CA LYS A 254 5.58 -22.01 12.26
C LYS A 254 5.00 -23.32 11.77
N PHE A 255 3.88 -23.29 11.05
CA PHE A 255 3.07 -24.48 10.79
C PHE A 255 3.80 -25.63 10.07
N ALA A 256 4.85 -25.32 9.28
CA ALA A 256 5.68 -26.33 8.63
C ALA A 256 6.51 -27.21 9.59
N ALA A 257 6.68 -26.84 10.86
CA ALA A 257 7.48 -27.61 11.82
C ALA A 257 6.92 -27.60 13.26
N TYR A 258 5.77 -26.96 13.49
CA TYR A 258 5.20 -26.76 14.82
C TYR A 258 4.39 -27.96 15.31
N VAL A 259 4.50 -28.29 16.60
CA VAL A 259 3.64 -29.30 17.26
C VAL A 259 2.44 -28.60 17.89
N PHE A 260 1.22 -28.91 17.42
CA PHE A 260 0.01 -28.25 17.89
C PHE A 260 -0.35 -28.69 19.30
N LYS A 261 -0.52 -27.72 20.19
CA LYS A 261 -0.85 -27.95 21.60
C LYS A 261 -2.36 -28.02 21.87
N ASN A 262 -3.19 -27.56 20.94
CA ASN A 262 -4.65 -27.59 21.03
C ASN A 262 -5.28 -28.53 19.99
N GLY A 263 -4.55 -29.58 19.57
CA GLY A 263 -4.95 -30.45 18.46
C GLY A 263 -4.64 -29.85 17.08
N SER A 264 -4.30 -30.72 16.13
CA SER A 264 -3.99 -30.36 14.74
C SER A 264 -5.05 -30.86 13.74
N ASP A 265 -6.08 -31.54 14.21
CA ASP A 265 -7.21 -31.95 13.37
C ASP A 265 -8.08 -30.74 12.99
N PRO A 266 -8.88 -30.84 11.91
CA PRO A 266 -9.65 -29.71 11.41
C PRO A 266 -10.59 -29.08 12.45
N TYR A 267 -11.20 -29.88 13.33
CA TYR A 267 -12.15 -29.36 14.31
C TYR A 267 -11.43 -28.65 15.46
N SER A 268 -10.32 -29.20 15.92
CA SER A 268 -9.47 -28.56 16.93
C SER A 268 -8.87 -27.24 16.45
N LEU A 269 -8.42 -27.18 15.18
CA LEU A 269 -7.99 -25.92 14.56
C LEU A 269 -9.15 -24.92 14.44
N TYR A 270 -10.35 -25.39 14.12
CA TYR A 270 -11.56 -24.57 14.10
C TYR A 270 -11.87 -23.99 15.48
N GLN A 271 -11.82 -24.80 16.54
CA GLN A 271 -12.03 -24.33 17.92
C GLN A 271 -10.98 -23.30 18.32
N THR A 272 -9.72 -23.48 17.90
CA THR A 272 -8.65 -22.51 18.11
C THR A 272 -8.96 -21.17 17.43
N LEU A 273 -9.42 -21.17 16.18
CA LEU A 273 -9.81 -19.95 15.48
C LEU A 273 -11.07 -19.31 16.08
N THR A 274 -12.02 -20.09 16.59
CA THR A 274 -13.28 -19.59 17.13
C THR A 274 -13.15 -19.05 18.55
N ARG A 275 -12.33 -19.70 19.38
CA ARG A 275 -12.25 -19.43 20.83
C ARG A 275 -10.91 -18.83 21.27
N GLY A 276 -9.94 -18.77 20.36
CA GLY A 276 -8.56 -18.42 20.67
C GLY A 276 -7.82 -19.58 21.34
N TYR A 277 -6.49 -19.48 21.41
CA TYR A 277 -5.65 -20.40 22.16
C TYR A 277 -4.28 -19.79 22.47
N GLY A 278 -3.89 -19.78 23.75
CA GLY A 278 -2.65 -19.16 24.20
C GLY A 278 -2.64 -17.65 23.94
N LEU A 279 -1.65 -17.16 23.18
CA LEU A 279 -1.54 -15.75 22.78
C LEU A 279 -2.37 -15.41 21.52
N MET A 280 -2.98 -16.39 20.87
CA MET A 280 -3.81 -16.17 19.68
C MET A 280 -5.24 -15.82 20.10
N ALA A 281 -5.64 -14.58 19.87
CA ALA A 281 -7.03 -14.15 20.06
C ALA A 281 -7.98 -14.88 19.07
N PRO A 282 -9.24 -15.13 19.47
CA PRO A 282 -10.25 -15.66 18.56
C PRO A 282 -10.47 -14.75 17.34
N GLN A 283 -10.64 -15.38 16.18
CA GLN A 283 -10.90 -14.74 14.90
C GLN A 283 -12.40 -14.54 14.70
N THR A 284 -13.02 -13.68 15.52
CA THR A 284 -14.48 -13.44 15.54
C THR A 284 -15.03 -12.81 14.27
N TRP A 285 -14.17 -12.23 13.43
CA TRP A 285 -14.50 -11.70 12.11
C TRP A 285 -14.67 -12.80 11.04
N MET A 286 -14.16 -14.02 11.29
CA MET A 286 -14.27 -15.13 10.34
C MET A 286 -15.56 -15.90 10.57
N VAL A 287 -16.33 -16.12 9.51
CA VAL A 287 -17.46 -17.06 9.54
C VAL A 287 -16.96 -18.52 9.45
N PRO A 288 -17.78 -19.53 9.77
CA PRO A 288 -17.35 -20.93 9.79
C PRO A 288 -16.70 -21.41 8.49
N ARG A 289 -17.25 -21.01 7.34
CA ARG A 289 -16.71 -21.34 6.01
C ARG A 289 -15.28 -20.81 5.80
N GLN A 290 -15.01 -19.57 6.20
CA GLN A 290 -13.68 -18.96 6.08
C GLN A 290 -12.65 -19.65 6.98
N LYS A 291 -13.07 -20.08 8.19
CA LYS A 291 -12.21 -20.85 9.10
C LYS A 291 -11.83 -22.19 8.47
N TYR A 292 -12.81 -22.90 7.90
CA TYR A 292 -12.54 -24.18 7.23
C TYR A 292 -11.78 -24.07 5.91
N ASP A 293 -11.96 -22.99 5.14
CA ASP A 293 -11.13 -22.69 3.97
C ASP A 293 -9.65 -22.50 4.39
N LEU A 294 -9.40 -21.66 5.42
CA LEU A 294 -8.06 -21.45 5.99
C LEU A 294 -7.44 -22.77 6.50
N ILE A 295 -8.22 -23.58 7.21
CA ILE A 295 -7.78 -24.87 7.74
C ILE A 295 -7.44 -25.83 6.59
N HIS A 296 -8.23 -25.86 5.52
CA HIS A 296 -7.93 -26.67 4.34
C HIS A 296 -6.57 -26.31 3.76
N TYR A 297 -6.31 -25.01 3.58
CA TYR A 297 -5.02 -24.52 3.10
C TYR A 297 -3.87 -24.85 4.04
N LEU A 298 -3.99 -24.59 5.34
CA LEU A 298 -2.97 -24.95 6.31
C LEU A 298 -2.59 -26.43 6.23
N ARG A 299 -3.61 -27.29 6.12
CA ARG A 299 -3.42 -28.73 6.06
C ARG A 299 -2.70 -29.17 4.78
N GLU A 300 -3.14 -28.70 3.62
CA GLU A 300 -2.58 -29.13 2.35
C GLU A 300 -1.24 -28.45 2.01
N ALA A 301 -1.05 -27.18 2.36
CA ALA A 301 0.15 -26.42 2.00
C ALA A 301 1.28 -26.53 3.04
N TYR A 302 0.97 -26.76 4.32
CA TYR A 302 1.97 -26.82 5.39
C TYR A 302 2.05 -28.21 6.03
N LEU A 303 0.93 -28.75 6.51
CA LEU A 303 0.99 -29.96 7.33
C LEU A 303 1.31 -31.20 6.49
N LYS A 304 0.58 -31.43 5.41
CA LYS A 304 0.76 -32.61 4.55
C LYS A 304 2.17 -32.72 3.95
N PRO A 305 2.75 -31.65 3.33
CA PRO A 305 4.05 -31.77 2.70
C PRO A 305 5.23 -31.56 3.66
N HIS A 306 5.04 -30.91 4.82
CA HIS A 306 6.17 -30.45 5.64
C HIS A 306 6.08 -30.82 7.12
N ASN A 307 4.89 -31.11 7.63
CA ASN A 307 4.66 -31.49 9.03
C ASN A 307 3.71 -32.70 9.15
N PRO A 308 4.04 -33.83 8.51
CA PRO A 308 3.10 -34.94 8.32
C PRO A 308 2.67 -35.60 9.63
N THR A 309 3.48 -35.49 10.69
CA THR A 309 3.15 -35.99 12.03
C THR A 309 1.99 -35.22 12.68
N GLN A 310 1.71 -34.01 12.22
CA GLN A 310 0.58 -33.18 12.66
C GLN A 310 -0.58 -33.23 11.66
N TYR A 311 -0.43 -33.91 10.52
CA TYR A 311 -1.50 -34.05 9.54
C TYR A 311 -2.51 -35.14 9.97
N ALA A 312 -3.58 -34.75 10.66
CA ALA A 312 -4.62 -35.69 11.06
C ALA A 312 -5.41 -36.22 9.85
N LYS A 313 -5.63 -37.53 9.75
CA LYS A 313 -6.46 -38.14 8.70
C LYS A 313 -7.93 -37.79 8.90
N VAL A 314 -8.61 -37.39 7.83
CA VAL A 314 -10.05 -37.14 7.81
C VAL A 314 -10.70 -38.30 7.07
N ASP A 315 -11.22 -39.28 7.80
CA ASP A 315 -11.95 -40.43 7.26
C ASP A 315 -13.40 -40.47 7.75
N ALA A 316 -14.15 -41.49 7.32
CA ALA A 316 -15.57 -41.62 7.67
C ALA A 316 -15.79 -41.71 9.20
N ALA A 317 -14.87 -42.32 9.94
CA ALA A 317 -14.95 -42.42 11.40
C ALA A 317 -14.76 -41.03 12.03
N TYR A 318 -13.75 -40.27 11.61
CA TYR A 318 -13.54 -38.89 12.06
C TYR A 318 -14.75 -38.01 11.77
N LEU A 319 -15.27 -38.03 10.53
CA LEU A 319 -16.43 -37.22 10.14
C LEU A 319 -17.71 -37.57 10.93
N THR A 320 -17.87 -38.82 11.34
CA THR A 320 -19.01 -39.29 12.15
C THR A 320 -18.88 -38.87 13.62
N ALA A 321 -17.64 -38.74 14.11
CA ALA A 321 -17.35 -38.33 15.49
C ALA A 321 -17.43 -36.81 15.73
N LEU A 322 -17.54 -35.99 14.67
CA LEU A 322 -17.69 -34.54 14.79
C LEU A 322 -19.04 -34.16 15.41
N PRO A 323 -19.12 -33.01 16.11
CA PRO A 323 -20.40 -32.47 16.56
C PRO A 323 -21.37 -32.32 15.40
N LYS A 324 -22.62 -32.73 15.64
CA LYS A 324 -23.69 -32.59 14.66
C LYS A 324 -24.20 -31.15 14.69
N GLY A 325 -24.41 -30.58 13.51
CA GLY A 325 -25.10 -29.32 13.34
C GLY A 325 -25.86 -29.28 12.03
N THR A 326 -26.70 -28.26 11.85
CA THR A 326 -27.57 -28.14 10.68
C THR A 326 -27.23 -26.95 9.76
N THR A 327 -26.35 -26.04 10.19
CA THR A 327 -25.99 -24.84 9.43
C THR A 327 -24.49 -24.75 9.12
N HIS A 328 -24.15 -24.05 8.04
CA HIS A 328 -22.75 -23.69 7.72
C HIS A 328 -22.37 -22.28 8.22
N GLY A 329 -23.23 -21.66 9.04
CA GLY A 329 -23.12 -20.27 9.45
C GLY A 329 -23.47 -19.28 8.33
N PRO A 330 -23.33 -17.97 8.59
CA PRO A 330 -23.56 -16.92 7.59
C PRO A 330 -22.61 -17.05 6.39
N ALA A 331 -22.98 -16.44 5.27
CA ALA A 331 -22.12 -16.36 4.10
C ALA A 331 -20.80 -15.65 4.45
N ALA A 332 -19.71 -16.08 3.82
CA ALA A 332 -18.40 -15.44 4.01
C ALA A 332 -18.46 -13.98 3.53
N VAL A 333 -18.15 -13.05 4.42
CA VAL A 333 -17.91 -11.66 4.04
C VAL A 333 -16.43 -11.55 3.70
N THR A 334 -16.12 -11.41 2.42
CA THR A 334 -14.77 -11.02 1.99
C THR A 334 -14.53 -9.63 2.57
N VAL A 335 -13.61 -9.47 3.53
CA VAL A 335 -13.19 -8.13 3.95
C VAL A 335 -12.45 -7.55 2.76
N GLU A 336 -13.06 -6.75 1.92
CA GLU A 336 -12.35 -6.22 0.75
C GLU A 336 -11.47 -5.04 1.19
N PRO A 337 -10.13 -5.07 0.97
CA PRO A 337 -9.24 -4.01 1.46
C PRO A 337 -9.69 -2.61 1.04
N TRP A 338 -10.11 -2.48 -0.22
CA TRP A 338 -10.63 -1.24 -0.79
C TRP A 338 -11.96 -0.79 -0.15
N VAL A 339 -12.83 -1.70 0.29
CA VAL A 339 -14.07 -1.32 1.01
C VAL A 339 -13.75 -0.76 2.38
N THR A 340 -12.75 -1.35 3.07
CA THR A 340 -12.41 -0.96 4.45
C THR A 340 -11.46 0.23 4.58
N MET A 341 -10.79 0.59 3.48
CA MET A 341 -9.84 1.69 3.40
C MET A 341 -10.54 3.02 3.64
N ASP A 342 -9.92 3.85 4.48
CA ASP A 342 -10.30 5.23 4.71
C ASP A 342 -9.61 6.12 3.66
N TYR A 343 -10.35 6.54 2.64
CA TYR A 343 -9.87 7.42 1.56
C TYR A 343 -9.90 8.91 1.94
N GLY A 344 -10.20 9.26 3.20
CA GLY A 344 -10.46 10.62 3.62
C GLY A 344 -11.89 11.08 3.25
N PRO A 345 -12.17 12.39 3.29
CA PRO A 345 -13.52 12.94 3.12
C PRO A 345 -14.07 12.83 1.68
N SER A 346 -13.20 12.59 0.70
CA SER A 346 -13.55 12.48 -0.71
C SER A 346 -12.70 11.47 -1.46
N LEU A 347 -13.25 10.90 -2.53
CA LEU A 347 -12.51 10.04 -3.47
C LEU A 347 -12.72 10.53 -4.90
N MET A 348 -11.62 10.71 -5.63
CA MET A 348 -11.62 11.04 -7.05
C MET A 348 -11.57 9.77 -7.92
N ASN A 349 -12.54 9.63 -8.83
CA ASN A 349 -12.65 8.46 -9.72
C ASN A 349 -13.58 8.72 -10.92
N THR A 350 -13.68 7.74 -11.81
CA THR A 350 -14.79 7.64 -12.77
C THR A 350 -15.99 6.98 -12.09
N TYR A 351 -17.17 7.60 -12.14
CA TYR A 351 -18.39 7.08 -11.51
C TYR A 351 -19.55 6.99 -12.52
N GLU A 352 -20.20 5.83 -12.59
CA GLU A 352 -21.50 5.68 -13.25
C GLU A 352 -22.64 6.00 -12.28
N VAL A 353 -23.45 7.01 -12.60
CA VAL A 353 -24.61 7.43 -11.80
C VAL A 353 -25.82 6.50 -12.03
N GLY A 354 -25.90 5.85 -13.19
CA GLY A 354 -27.05 5.04 -13.63
C GLY A 354 -28.18 5.87 -14.29
N GLY A 355 -29.28 5.20 -14.65
CA GLY A 355 -30.44 5.79 -15.36
C GLY A 355 -30.65 5.24 -16.77
N THR A 356 -31.55 5.84 -17.56
CA THR A 356 -31.77 5.48 -18.97
C THR A 356 -30.67 6.09 -19.85
N GLY A 357 -29.51 5.44 -19.92
CA GLY A 357 -28.37 5.83 -20.75
C GLY A 357 -27.07 6.09 -19.97
N PRO A 358 -25.94 6.38 -20.65
CA PRO A 358 -24.64 6.57 -20.00
C PRO A 358 -24.57 7.93 -19.30
N ASN A 359 -24.85 7.97 -17.99
CA ASN A 359 -24.56 9.11 -17.14
C ASN A 359 -23.31 8.84 -16.30
N ILE A 360 -22.17 9.30 -16.81
CA ILE A 360 -20.85 9.06 -16.22
C ILE A 360 -20.24 10.40 -15.84
N ALA A 361 -19.67 10.48 -14.65
CA ALA A 361 -18.71 11.52 -14.27
C ALA A 361 -17.30 10.95 -14.50
N TYR A 362 -16.67 11.31 -15.63
CA TYR A 362 -15.35 10.80 -16.00
C TYR A 362 -14.26 11.27 -15.03
N LYS A 363 -14.44 12.46 -14.46
CA LYS A 363 -13.58 13.02 -13.43
C LYS A 363 -14.44 13.46 -12.24
N GLY A 364 -14.94 12.47 -11.52
CA GLY A 364 -15.83 12.65 -10.39
C GLY A 364 -15.07 12.84 -9.08
N ILE A 365 -15.57 13.74 -8.24
CA ILE A 365 -15.19 13.94 -6.85
C ILE A 365 -16.40 13.52 -6.01
N ALA A 366 -16.35 12.33 -5.45
CA ALA A 366 -17.39 11.85 -4.56
C ALA A 366 -17.06 12.26 -3.12
N VAL A 367 -17.99 12.89 -2.42
CA VAL A 367 -17.82 13.42 -1.07
C VAL A 367 -18.83 12.80 -0.11
N ARG A 368 -18.40 12.54 1.13
CA ARG A 368 -19.31 12.12 2.22
C ARG A 368 -19.99 13.34 2.83
N LEU A 369 -21.28 13.22 3.14
CA LEU A 369 -22.11 14.32 3.65
C LEU A 369 -22.60 14.10 5.09
N ASP A 370 -22.50 12.88 5.61
CA ASP A 370 -22.79 12.55 7.00
C ASP A 370 -21.53 12.48 7.85
N ILE A 371 -21.67 12.82 9.14
CA ILE A 371 -20.56 12.78 10.10
C ILE A 371 -20.29 11.34 10.53
N GLY A 372 -19.02 10.93 10.54
CA GLY A 372 -18.59 9.67 11.11
C GLY A 372 -17.17 9.29 10.71
N THR A 373 -16.64 8.24 11.32
CA THR A 373 -15.27 7.77 11.09
C THR A 373 -15.12 6.93 9.82
N GLY A 374 -13.88 6.81 9.33
CA GLY A 374 -13.49 5.91 8.24
C GLY A 374 -13.69 6.47 6.83
N GLY A 375 -13.84 7.78 6.68
CA GLY A 375 -13.84 8.47 5.39
C GLY A 375 -15.06 8.18 4.52
N VAL A 376 -14.92 8.48 3.22
CA VAL A 376 -16.02 8.46 2.25
C VAL A 376 -16.61 7.06 2.00
N SER A 377 -15.80 6.01 2.15
CA SER A 377 -16.20 4.61 1.97
C SER A 377 -17.23 4.14 3.01
N ARG A 378 -17.32 4.83 4.16
CA ARG A 378 -18.22 4.48 5.29
C ARG A 378 -19.37 5.47 5.50
N GLY A 379 -19.60 6.35 4.54
CA GLY A 379 -20.74 7.25 4.57
C GLY A 379 -22.08 6.53 4.45
N LYS A 380 -23.14 7.32 4.56
CA LYS A 380 -24.53 6.94 4.22
C LYS A 380 -25.20 7.92 3.28
N ARG A 381 -24.58 9.09 3.06
CA ARG A 381 -25.06 10.18 2.23
C ARG A 381 -23.89 10.76 1.47
N TRP A 382 -24.03 10.88 0.16
CA TRP A 382 -22.94 11.33 -0.70
C TRP A 382 -23.42 12.31 -1.76
N ALA A 383 -22.49 13.14 -2.22
CA ALA A 383 -22.62 13.93 -3.43
C ALA A 383 -21.48 13.62 -4.39
N LEU A 384 -21.73 13.81 -5.69
CA LEU A 384 -20.76 13.62 -6.76
C LEU A 384 -20.67 14.90 -7.57
N PHE A 385 -19.47 15.49 -7.61
CA PHE A 385 -19.15 16.64 -8.46
C PHE A 385 -18.29 16.19 -9.65
N ASP A 386 -18.60 16.66 -10.84
CA ASP A 386 -17.86 16.37 -12.08
C ASP A 386 -17.05 17.61 -12.48
N HIS A 387 -15.72 17.50 -12.38
CA HIS A 387 -14.83 18.64 -12.57
C HIS A 387 -14.44 18.93 -14.02
N ASP A 388 -14.82 18.10 -14.97
CA ASP A 388 -14.73 18.49 -16.38
C ASP A 388 -15.88 19.44 -16.76
N LEU A 389 -17.05 19.29 -16.13
CA LEU A 389 -18.29 19.98 -16.47
C LEU A 389 -18.74 21.03 -15.45
N MET A 390 -18.03 21.16 -14.32
CA MET A 390 -18.46 21.93 -13.14
C MET A 390 -19.89 21.58 -12.70
N ARG A 391 -20.20 20.28 -12.74
CA ARG A 391 -21.58 19.77 -12.60
C ARG A 391 -21.73 19.02 -11.29
N PHE A 392 -22.74 19.38 -10.50
CA PHE A 392 -23.25 18.52 -9.43
C PHE A 392 -23.97 17.33 -10.08
N ALA A 393 -23.25 16.22 -10.27
CA ALA A 393 -23.71 15.12 -11.10
C ALA A 393 -24.79 14.28 -10.41
N ALA A 394 -24.62 13.98 -9.11
CA ALA A 394 -25.55 13.17 -8.36
C ALA A 394 -25.49 13.40 -6.86
N ALA A 395 -26.55 12.98 -6.16
CA ALA A 395 -26.54 12.76 -4.72
C ALA A 395 -27.37 11.52 -4.38
N TRP A 396 -26.87 10.70 -3.46
CA TRP A 396 -27.47 9.41 -3.14
C TRP A 396 -27.32 9.05 -1.66
N THR A 397 -28.15 8.11 -1.23
CA THR A 397 -28.18 7.59 0.15
C THR A 397 -28.21 6.08 0.16
N GLY A 398 -27.64 5.44 1.18
CA GLY A 398 -27.71 3.99 1.33
C GLY A 398 -26.65 3.44 2.26
N GLU A 399 -26.59 2.12 2.36
CA GLU A 399 -25.56 1.41 3.15
C GLU A 399 -24.28 1.12 2.33
N GLY A 400 -24.31 1.37 1.01
CA GLY A 400 -23.18 1.18 0.11
C GLY A 400 -22.81 2.47 -0.61
N PHE A 401 -21.51 2.76 -0.65
CA PHE A 401 -20.95 3.91 -1.36
C PHE A 401 -21.00 3.69 -2.88
N ILE A 402 -20.29 2.65 -3.35
CA ILE A 402 -20.17 2.19 -4.74
C ILE A 402 -20.08 0.66 -4.77
N ASP A 403 -20.08 0.07 -5.96
CA ASP A 403 -19.95 -1.39 -6.17
C ASP A 403 -18.51 -1.91 -6.14
N TRP A 404 -17.52 -1.00 -6.06
CA TRP A 404 -16.09 -1.27 -6.01
C TRP A 404 -15.57 -2.13 -7.18
N ASN A 405 -16.27 -2.10 -8.33
CA ASN A 405 -15.82 -2.80 -9.52
C ASN A 405 -14.78 -1.98 -10.28
N GLY A 406 -13.62 -2.58 -10.52
CA GLY A 406 -12.58 -1.97 -11.36
C GLY A 406 -11.19 -2.49 -11.06
N ILE A 407 -10.28 -2.29 -12.02
CA ILE A 407 -8.93 -2.87 -11.96
C ILE A 407 -8.11 -2.44 -10.74
N HIS A 408 -8.37 -1.25 -10.21
CA HIS A 408 -7.70 -0.68 -9.03
C HIS A 408 -8.26 -1.20 -7.70
N PHE A 409 -9.43 -1.84 -7.73
CA PHE A 409 -10.05 -2.46 -6.57
C PHE A 409 -9.95 -3.99 -6.71
N ASN A 410 -10.99 -4.62 -7.23
CA ASN A 410 -11.11 -6.06 -7.35
C ASN A 410 -10.44 -6.69 -8.58
N GLY A 411 -9.70 -5.90 -9.38
CA GLY A 411 -8.95 -6.40 -10.54
C GLY A 411 -9.81 -6.67 -11.78
N LEU A 412 -11.12 -6.38 -11.74
CA LEU A 412 -12.00 -6.58 -12.89
C LEU A 412 -11.65 -5.60 -14.03
N HIS A 413 -11.64 -6.13 -15.25
CA HIS A 413 -11.34 -5.40 -16.47
C HIS A 413 -12.63 -4.90 -17.12
N GLN A 414 -12.53 -3.85 -17.94
CA GLN A 414 -13.64 -3.29 -18.72
C GLN A 414 -14.87 -2.87 -17.88
N ILE A 415 -14.66 -2.56 -16.60
CA ILE A 415 -15.68 -2.07 -15.69
C ILE A 415 -15.14 -0.89 -14.89
N HIS A 416 -16.06 -0.04 -14.44
CA HIS A 416 -15.78 1.13 -13.60
C HIS A 416 -16.83 1.21 -12.48
N PRO A 417 -16.52 1.94 -11.39
CA PRO A 417 -17.42 2.03 -10.25
C PRO A 417 -18.81 2.59 -10.58
N LYS A 418 -19.84 1.95 -10.02
CA LYS A 418 -21.23 2.41 -10.07
C LYS A 418 -21.75 2.72 -8.67
N LEU A 419 -22.64 3.71 -8.57
CA LEU A 419 -23.35 4.03 -7.33
C LEU A 419 -24.27 2.85 -6.92
N THR A 420 -24.26 2.46 -5.64
CA THR A 420 -25.04 1.30 -5.13
C THR A 420 -26.26 1.68 -4.27
N GLY A 421 -26.37 2.93 -3.84
CA GLY A 421 -27.50 3.43 -3.04
C GLY A 421 -28.68 3.96 -3.85
N GLU A 422 -29.70 4.50 -3.15
CA GLU A 422 -30.80 5.22 -3.78
C GLU A 422 -30.31 6.58 -4.30
N VAL A 423 -30.25 6.71 -5.62
CA VAL A 423 -29.95 7.99 -6.27
C VAL A 423 -31.15 8.93 -6.13
N ARG A 424 -30.99 9.97 -5.30
CA ARG A 424 -32.04 10.94 -4.97
C ARG A 424 -32.04 12.11 -5.95
N ILE A 425 -30.85 12.49 -6.43
CA ILE A 425 -30.63 13.56 -7.40
C ILE A 425 -29.68 13.03 -8.48
N ALA A 426 -30.01 13.26 -9.75
CA ALA A 426 -29.13 12.96 -10.88
C ALA A 426 -29.34 14.02 -11.97
N ASN A 427 -28.29 14.78 -12.26
CA ASN A 427 -28.25 15.70 -13.40
C ASN A 427 -27.73 14.97 -14.64
N SER A 428 -28.27 15.31 -15.82
CA SER A 428 -27.78 14.78 -17.10
C SER A 428 -26.35 15.24 -17.40
N VAL A 429 -25.67 14.55 -18.32
CA VAL A 429 -24.31 14.93 -18.76
C VAL A 429 -24.39 16.23 -19.56
N GLY A 430 -23.70 17.25 -19.08
CA GLY A 430 -23.57 18.56 -19.73
C GLY A 430 -23.03 19.63 -18.78
N PRO A 431 -22.78 20.85 -19.28
CA PRO A 431 -22.25 21.95 -18.46
C PRO A 431 -23.13 22.22 -17.24
N GLY A 432 -22.51 22.30 -16.06
CA GLY A 432 -23.19 22.69 -14.81
C GLY A 432 -23.44 24.19 -14.71
N TRP A 433 -22.64 24.99 -15.43
CA TRP A 433 -22.82 26.44 -15.59
C TRP A 433 -23.03 26.77 -17.06
N ALA A 434 -23.90 27.73 -17.35
CA ALA A 434 -24.06 28.24 -18.71
C ALA A 434 -22.82 29.04 -19.13
N GLU A 435 -22.57 29.13 -20.43
CA GLU A 435 -21.47 29.94 -20.95
C GLU A 435 -21.75 31.40 -20.56
N PRO A 436 -20.83 32.07 -19.85
CA PRO A 436 -21.18 33.32 -19.16
C PRO A 436 -21.52 34.48 -20.11
N THR A 437 -21.20 34.40 -21.40
CA THR A 437 -21.48 35.46 -22.39
C THR A 437 -22.82 35.27 -23.09
N THR A 438 -23.18 34.01 -23.35
CA THR A 438 -24.34 33.63 -24.18
C THR A 438 -25.50 33.06 -23.36
N GLY A 439 -25.24 32.67 -22.10
CA GLY A 439 -26.22 31.97 -21.27
C GLY A 439 -26.60 30.60 -21.82
N SER A 440 -25.76 30.00 -22.68
CA SER A 440 -26.03 28.70 -23.31
C SER A 440 -25.46 27.53 -22.50
N PHE A 441 -26.19 26.43 -22.42
CA PHE A 441 -25.71 25.17 -21.84
C PHE A 441 -25.28 24.13 -22.89
N LYS A 442 -25.07 24.56 -24.14
CA LYS A 442 -24.59 23.66 -25.21
C LYS A 442 -23.16 23.20 -24.88
N ASP A 443 -22.96 21.89 -24.77
CA ASP A 443 -21.65 21.30 -24.47
C ASP A 443 -20.62 21.63 -25.58
N PRO A 444 -19.54 22.40 -25.29
CA PRO A 444 -18.56 22.83 -26.28
C PRO A 444 -17.38 21.87 -26.40
N ARG A 445 -17.33 20.83 -25.55
CA ARG A 445 -16.13 19.99 -25.41
C ARG A 445 -15.83 19.24 -26.71
N PRO A 446 -14.55 18.97 -27.00
CA PRO A 446 -14.18 18.25 -28.19
C PRO A 446 -14.83 16.86 -28.23
N LEU A 447 -15.32 16.48 -29.40
CA LEU A 447 -15.95 15.19 -29.60
C LEU A 447 -14.89 14.10 -29.80
N GLY A 448 -15.04 12.99 -29.09
CA GLY A 448 -14.31 11.76 -29.35
C GLY A 448 -14.72 11.12 -30.69
N ARG A 449 -14.03 10.04 -31.06
CA ARG A 449 -14.35 9.30 -32.29
C ARG A 449 -15.76 8.69 -32.30
N ASP A 450 -16.37 8.50 -31.13
CA ASP A 450 -17.76 8.05 -30.94
C ASP A 450 -18.79 9.19 -30.95
N LYS A 451 -18.36 10.42 -31.27
CA LYS A 451 -19.18 11.65 -31.29
C LYS A 451 -19.70 12.09 -29.92
N ARG A 452 -19.10 11.63 -28.82
CA ARG A 452 -19.40 12.12 -27.46
C ARG A 452 -18.38 13.16 -26.99
N PRO A 453 -18.79 14.14 -26.17
CA PRO A 453 -17.88 15.16 -25.63
C PRO A 453 -16.97 14.62 -24.52
N TYR A 454 -15.67 14.97 -24.56
CA TYR A 454 -14.66 14.57 -23.56
C TYR A 454 -13.71 15.71 -23.16
N GLY A 455 -13.24 15.67 -21.92
CA GLY A 455 -12.29 16.65 -21.37
C GLY A 455 -12.97 17.82 -20.66
N PRO A 456 -12.20 18.84 -20.24
CA PRO A 456 -12.74 19.96 -19.49
C PRO A 456 -13.48 20.95 -20.39
N LEU A 457 -14.36 21.75 -19.80
CA LEU A 457 -14.89 22.97 -20.43
C LEU A 457 -13.76 23.95 -20.81
N PRO A 458 -13.98 24.83 -21.81
CA PRO A 458 -13.06 25.92 -22.11
C PRO A 458 -12.73 26.74 -20.86
N LYS A 459 -11.44 27.05 -20.63
CA LYS A 459 -10.96 27.71 -19.40
C LYS A 459 -11.63 29.06 -19.13
N GLU A 460 -11.96 29.81 -20.19
CA GLU A 460 -12.69 31.09 -20.11
C GLU A 460 -14.17 30.93 -19.72
N TRP A 461 -14.77 29.76 -19.98
CA TRP A 461 -16.11 29.44 -19.53
C TRP A 461 -16.07 29.05 -18.06
N ALA A 462 -15.33 28.00 -17.73
CA ALA A 462 -15.14 27.55 -16.37
C ALA A 462 -13.83 26.77 -16.22
N LYS A 463 -13.18 26.91 -15.06
CA LYS A 463 -11.91 26.22 -14.78
C LYS A 463 -11.92 25.66 -13.36
N PHE A 464 -11.73 24.35 -13.24
CA PHE A 464 -11.45 23.71 -11.96
C PHE A 464 -10.12 24.21 -11.39
N ARG A 465 -10.10 24.59 -10.10
CA ARG A 465 -8.89 25.06 -9.41
C ARG A 465 -8.36 24.07 -8.38
N GLY A 466 -9.19 23.18 -7.87
CA GLY A 466 -8.77 22.19 -6.88
C GLY A 466 -9.83 21.94 -5.81
N VAL A 467 -9.43 21.19 -4.78
CA VAL A 467 -10.25 20.94 -3.59
C VAL A 467 -9.51 21.37 -2.33
N TYR A 468 -10.21 22.05 -1.42
CA TYR A 468 -9.75 22.28 -0.06
C TYR A 468 -10.34 21.24 0.87
N HIS A 469 -9.54 20.80 1.83
CA HIS A 469 -9.93 19.94 2.93
C HIS A 469 -9.92 20.75 4.23
N TYR A 470 -11.01 20.66 5.00
CA TYR A 470 -11.13 21.31 6.30
C TYR A 470 -11.87 20.38 7.27
N GLY A 471 -11.13 19.62 8.09
CA GLY A 471 -11.70 18.45 8.75
C GLY A 471 -12.48 17.60 7.73
N ASP A 472 -13.54 16.90 8.11
CA ASP A 472 -14.27 16.00 7.20
C ASP A 472 -15.00 16.67 6.01
N GLN A 473 -14.76 17.96 5.75
CA GLN A 473 -15.39 18.73 4.68
C GLN A 473 -14.46 18.83 3.47
N THR A 474 -15.05 18.75 2.27
CA THR A 474 -14.38 19.00 0.98
C THR A 474 -15.04 20.20 0.30
N ILE A 475 -14.26 21.25 0.03
CA ILE A 475 -14.71 22.46 -0.64
C ILE A 475 -14.13 22.46 -2.06
N VAL A 476 -15.01 22.46 -3.06
CA VAL A 476 -14.61 22.50 -4.46
C VAL A 476 -14.36 23.96 -4.86
N SER A 477 -13.21 24.23 -5.46
CA SER A 477 -12.82 25.56 -5.93
C SER A 477 -12.71 25.59 -7.45
N TYR A 478 -13.35 26.58 -8.08
CA TYR A 478 -13.32 26.78 -9.52
C TYR A 478 -13.60 28.23 -9.93
N THR A 479 -13.59 28.53 -11.22
CA THR A 479 -14.12 29.78 -11.79
C THR A 479 -15.24 29.53 -12.76
N VAL A 480 -16.11 30.53 -12.91
CA VAL A 480 -17.10 30.65 -13.97
C VAL A 480 -16.98 32.05 -14.56
N GLY A 481 -16.45 32.16 -15.78
CA GLY A 481 -15.99 33.44 -16.32
C GLY A 481 -14.96 34.10 -15.38
N ASP A 482 -15.26 35.32 -14.95
CA ASP A 482 -14.43 36.11 -14.04
C ASP A 482 -14.68 35.82 -12.55
N ALA A 483 -15.73 35.05 -12.22
CA ALA A 483 -16.13 34.81 -10.85
C ALA A 483 -15.44 33.57 -10.26
N PRO A 484 -14.67 33.68 -9.17
CA PRO A 484 -14.28 32.52 -8.39
C PRO A 484 -15.50 31.95 -7.65
N VAL A 485 -15.58 30.63 -7.53
CA VAL A 485 -16.65 29.94 -6.82
C VAL A 485 -16.04 28.95 -5.84
N LEU A 486 -16.48 29.04 -4.58
CA LEU A 486 -16.32 27.98 -3.60
C LEU A 486 -17.66 27.26 -3.44
N GLU A 487 -17.62 25.93 -3.48
CA GLU A 487 -18.80 25.09 -3.36
C GLU A 487 -18.61 24.03 -2.27
N LEU A 488 -19.53 24.01 -1.32
CA LEU A 488 -19.62 23.01 -0.26
C LEU A 488 -20.93 22.24 -0.39
N SER A 489 -20.83 20.93 -0.64
CA SER A 489 -21.97 20.02 -0.61
C SER A 489 -22.31 19.63 0.83
N GLY A 490 -23.59 19.48 1.14
CA GLY A 490 -24.07 19.11 2.46
C GLY A 490 -25.40 18.34 2.41
N ALA A 491 -25.87 17.95 3.59
CA ALA A 491 -27.18 17.35 3.77
C ALA A 491 -27.80 17.82 5.09
N GLU A 492 -29.09 18.12 5.08
CA GLU A 492 -29.89 18.48 6.24
C GLU A 492 -31.03 17.47 6.42
N LEU A 493 -31.37 17.20 7.67
CA LEU A 493 -32.42 16.27 8.04
C LEU A 493 -33.52 17.03 8.78
N ASP A 494 -34.78 16.73 8.47
CA ASP A 494 -35.87 17.11 9.35
C ASP A 494 -35.84 16.19 10.59
N PRO A 495 -35.68 16.72 11.82
CA PRO A 495 -35.69 15.90 13.03
C PRO A 495 -36.98 15.08 13.20
N LYS A 496 -38.09 15.53 12.61
CA LYS A 496 -39.39 14.84 12.63
C LYS A 496 -39.50 13.77 11.53
N LYS A 497 -38.67 13.85 10.48
CA LYS A 497 -38.63 12.92 9.34
C LYS A 497 -37.18 12.66 8.92
N PRO A 498 -36.39 11.92 9.71
CA PRO A 498 -34.96 11.75 9.48
C PRO A 498 -34.61 10.98 8.19
N THR A 499 -35.60 10.35 7.54
CA THR A 499 -35.49 9.71 6.21
C THR A 499 -35.60 10.71 5.06
N ASP A 500 -36.16 11.90 5.31
CA ASP A 500 -36.35 12.95 4.30
C ASP A 500 -35.10 13.82 4.25
N VAL A 501 -34.09 13.33 3.52
CA VAL A 501 -32.83 14.06 3.32
C VAL A 501 -33.05 15.22 2.35
N VAL A 502 -32.66 16.42 2.79
CA VAL A 502 -32.55 17.61 1.95
C VAL A 502 -31.06 17.83 1.66
N PHE A 503 -30.64 17.58 0.42
CA PHE A 503 -29.26 17.86 0.02
C PHE A 503 -29.07 19.35 -0.16
N THR A 504 -27.88 19.84 0.17
CA THR A 504 -27.55 21.25 0.10
C THR A 504 -26.29 21.51 -0.71
N ARG A 505 -26.26 22.65 -1.40
CA ARG A 505 -25.07 23.22 -2.03
C ARG A 505 -24.93 24.64 -1.51
N THR A 506 -23.90 24.89 -0.72
CA THR A 506 -23.53 26.26 -0.34
C THR A 506 -22.57 26.79 -1.39
N LEU A 507 -22.94 27.88 -2.05
CA LEU A 507 -22.16 28.53 -3.10
C LEU A 507 -21.73 29.90 -2.59
N GLU A 508 -20.42 30.13 -2.56
CA GLU A 508 -19.83 31.45 -2.37
C GLU A 508 -19.21 31.89 -3.68
N ILE A 509 -19.91 32.79 -4.36
CA ILE A 509 -19.60 33.26 -5.71
C ILE A 509 -18.97 34.64 -5.55
N GLY A 510 -17.75 34.82 -6.05
CA GLY A 510 -17.06 36.10 -6.02
C GLY A 510 -17.75 37.16 -6.87
N LYS A 511 -17.12 38.33 -6.97
CA LYS A 511 -17.59 39.38 -7.88
C LYS A 511 -17.71 38.83 -9.30
N SER A 512 -18.75 39.25 -10.01
CA SER A 512 -18.90 38.96 -11.43
C SER A 512 -19.41 40.18 -12.18
N SER A 513 -18.80 40.45 -13.34
CA SER A 513 -19.23 41.48 -14.27
C SER A 513 -20.51 41.14 -15.03
N ARG A 514 -21.04 39.93 -14.86
CA ARG A 514 -22.09 39.34 -15.70
C ARG A 514 -23.04 38.48 -14.89
N GLU A 515 -24.20 38.22 -15.47
CA GLU A 515 -25.13 37.24 -14.94
C GLU A 515 -24.58 35.82 -15.15
N LEU A 516 -24.74 34.97 -14.13
CA LEU A 516 -24.32 33.58 -14.15
C LEU A 516 -25.53 32.67 -13.95
N LEU A 517 -25.57 31.57 -14.71
CA LEU A 517 -26.65 30.59 -14.65
C LEU A 517 -26.07 29.21 -14.30
N ALA A 518 -26.55 28.58 -13.22
CA ALA A 518 -26.13 27.23 -12.82
C ALA A 518 -27.30 26.24 -12.87
N ARG A 519 -27.09 25.08 -13.49
CA ARG A 519 -28.02 23.96 -13.36
C ARG A 519 -27.96 23.39 -11.95
N ILE A 520 -29.14 23.27 -11.34
CA ILE A 520 -29.28 22.76 -9.96
C ILE A 520 -29.76 21.31 -9.97
N ALA A 521 -30.92 21.07 -10.57
CA ALA A 521 -31.56 19.76 -10.63
C ALA A 521 -32.53 19.68 -11.82
N PRO A 522 -32.96 18.49 -12.26
CA PRO A 522 -34.09 18.36 -13.19
C PRO A 522 -35.37 18.96 -12.58
N THR A 523 -36.28 19.50 -13.40
CA THR A 523 -37.52 20.17 -12.92
C THR A 523 -38.43 19.29 -12.06
N ARG A 524 -38.35 17.97 -12.22
CA ARG A 524 -39.06 16.99 -11.36
C ARG A 524 -38.52 16.89 -9.92
N ILE A 525 -37.39 17.51 -9.62
CA ILE A 525 -36.75 17.53 -8.31
C ILE A 525 -36.94 18.92 -7.71
N ALA A 526 -37.51 18.98 -6.51
CA ALA A 526 -37.76 20.24 -5.83
C ALA A 526 -36.44 20.92 -5.46
N ALA A 527 -36.35 22.22 -5.72
CA ALA A 527 -35.23 23.06 -5.32
C ALA A 527 -35.72 24.37 -4.68
N ALA A 528 -34.95 24.88 -3.71
CA ALA A 528 -35.14 26.17 -3.08
C ALA A 528 -33.78 26.87 -2.91
N VAL A 529 -33.78 28.20 -2.85
CA VAL A 529 -32.56 29.00 -2.59
C VAL A 529 -32.81 29.96 -1.43
N ILE A 530 -31.81 30.11 -0.56
CA ILE A 530 -31.82 31.07 0.55
C ILE A 530 -30.49 31.85 0.62
N GLY A 531 -30.51 32.99 1.32
CA GLY A 531 -29.33 33.76 1.69
C GLY A 531 -29.09 35.05 0.90
N ASN A 532 -29.66 35.18 -0.30
CA ASN A 532 -29.62 36.41 -1.08
C ASN A 532 -30.86 36.54 -1.97
N ASP A 533 -31.65 37.58 -1.73
CA ASP A 533 -32.95 37.79 -2.42
C ASP A 533 -32.81 38.15 -3.90
N ARG A 534 -31.61 38.54 -4.36
CA ARG A 534 -31.35 38.81 -5.78
C ARG A 534 -31.09 37.55 -6.59
N VAL A 535 -30.80 36.42 -5.93
CA VAL A 535 -30.56 35.14 -6.59
C VAL A 535 -31.87 34.36 -6.66
N THR A 536 -32.27 33.97 -7.87
CA THR A 536 -33.56 33.33 -8.12
C THR A 536 -33.40 31.95 -8.73
N LEU A 537 -34.46 31.14 -8.67
CA LEU A 537 -34.56 29.88 -9.42
C LEU A 537 -35.56 30.08 -10.56
N GLU A 538 -35.25 29.54 -11.73
CA GLU A 538 -36.12 29.52 -12.91
C GLU A 538 -36.08 28.13 -13.57
N GLU A 539 -37.13 27.79 -14.32
CA GLU A 539 -37.14 26.57 -15.13
C GLU A 539 -36.63 26.86 -16.53
N ARG A 540 -35.70 26.05 -17.01
CA ARG A 540 -35.13 26.17 -18.35
C ARG A 540 -34.66 24.83 -18.87
N ASP A 541 -35.09 24.46 -20.08
CA ASP A 541 -34.70 23.22 -20.78
C ASP A 541 -34.83 21.96 -19.91
N GLY A 542 -35.94 21.84 -19.16
CA GLY A 542 -36.20 20.70 -18.26
C GLY A 542 -35.34 20.65 -17.00
N SER A 543 -34.61 21.74 -16.69
CA SER A 543 -33.81 21.89 -15.48
C SER A 543 -34.25 23.10 -14.67
N THR A 544 -34.17 23.00 -13.35
CA THR A 544 -34.19 24.17 -12.46
C THR A 544 -32.80 24.81 -12.48
N VAL A 545 -32.75 26.09 -12.83
CA VAL A 545 -31.54 26.89 -13.00
C VAL A 545 -31.50 27.99 -11.94
N LEU A 546 -30.35 28.14 -11.29
CA LEU A 546 -30.03 29.24 -10.40
C LEU A 546 -29.53 30.42 -11.22
N ARG A 547 -30.22 31.55 -11.13
CA ARG A 547 -29.85 32.81 -11.76
C ARG A 547 -29.19 33.73 -10.73
N VAL A 548 -27.92 34.06 -10.98
CA VAL A 548 -27.10 34.91 -10.13
C VAL A 548 -26.79 36.20 -10.90
N PRO A 549 -27.40 37.34 -10.53
CA PRO A 549 -27.14 38.60 -11.21
C PRO A 549 -25.68 39.06 -11.07
N ALA A 550 -25.22 39.87 -12.02
CA ALA A 550 -23.94 40.56 -11.91
C ALA A 550 -23.85 41.34 -10.60
N ALA A 551 -22.71 41.27 -9.93
CA ALA A 551 -22.49 41.89 -8.63
C ALA A 551 -21.03 42.30 -8.43
N ALA A 552 -20.82 43.51 -7.92
CA ALA A 552 -19.50 44.03 -7.57
C ALA A 552 -18.92 43.40 -6.28
N THR A 553 -19.76 42.72 -5.49
CA THR A 553 -19.40 42.07 -4.23
C THR A 553 -19.75 40.59 -4.28
N PRO A 554 -19.06 39.72 -3.51
CA PRO A 554 -19.40 38.31 -3.43
C PRO A 554 -20.87 38.07 -3.06
N VAL A 555 -21.46 37.05 -3.67
CA VAL A 555 -22.82 36.57 -3.42
C VAL A 555 -22.71 35.19 -2.78
N ARG A 556 -23.42 35.01 -1.67
CA ARG A 556 -23.49 33.72 -0.98
C ARG A 556 -24.92 33.22 -0.91
N VAL A 557 -25.12 31.98 -1.33
CA VAL A 557 -26.42 31.32 -1.28
C VAL A 557 -26.28 29.88 -0.84
N LYS A 558 -27.37 29.32 -0.30
CA LYS A 558 -27.52 27.88 -0.12
C LYS A 558 -28.70 27.39 -0.93
N VAL A 559 -28.44 26.43 -1.79
CA VAL A 559 -29.45 25.75 -2.59
C VAL A 559 -29.83 24.46 -1.86
N LEU A 560 -31.12 24.27 -1.63
CA LEU A 560 -31.69 23.07 -1.02
C LEU A 560 -32.36 22.25 -2.11
N ILE A 561 -32.15 20.94 -2.12
CA ILE A 561 -32.60 20.04 -3.19
C ILE A 561 -33.12 18.75 -2.57
N THR A 562 -34.35 18.35 -2.93
CA THR A 562 -34.91 17.07 -2.47
C THR A 562 -35.87 16.47 -3.47
N LYS A 563 -36.00 15.14 -3.44
CA LYS A 563 -37.02 14.39 -4.17
C LYS A 563 -38.30 14.44 -3.34
N GLY A 564 -39.20 15.36 -3.65
CA GLY A 564 -40.43 15.57 -2.88
C GLY A 564 -41.22 16.79 -3.33
N ASP A 565 -42.17 17.20 -2.48
CA ASP A 565 -43.06 18.34 -2.73
C ASP A 565 -42.31 19.69 -2.61
N PRO A 566 -42.33 20.55 -3.66
CA PRO A 566 -41.76 21.89 -3.61
C PRO A 566 -42.31 22.79 -2.49
N ALA A 567 -43.59 22.66 -2.14
CA ALA A 567 -44.17 23.49 -1.07
C ALA A 567 -43.61 23.10 0.30
N ALA A 568 -43.48 21.80 0.57
CA ALA A 568 -42.79 21.28 1.75
C ALA A 568 -41.33 21.74 1.82
N LEU A 569 -40.58 21.69 0.72
CA LEU A 569 -39.20 22.18 0.68
C LEU A 569 -39.11 23.68 0.97
N LYS A 570 -40.04 24.48 0.43
CA LYS A 570 -40.11 25.93 0.70
C LYS A 570 -40.39 26.22 2.18
N ALA A 571 -41.22 25.39 2.84
CA ALA A 571 -41.46 25.48 4.27
C ALA A 571 -40.19 25.08 5.07
N PHE A 572 -39.50 24.01 4.68
CA PHE A 572 -38.24 23.58 5.28
C PHE A 572 -37.16 24.68 5.18
N ALA A 573 -37.03 25.31 4.01
CA ALA A 573 -36.04 26.35 3.74
C ALA A 573 -36.13 27.55 4.71
N LYS A 574 -37.32 27.86 5.24
CA LYS A 574 -37.52 28.95 6.23
C LYS A 574 -36.79 28.69 7.55
N ASN A 575 -36.58 27.42 7.91
CA ASN A 575 -35.93 27.01 9.16
C ASN A 575 -34.48 26.54 8.93
N SER A 576 -34.04 26.48 7.68
CA SER A 576 -32.70 26.04 7.33
C SER A 576 -31.67 27.11 7.71
N PRO A 577 -30.49 26.75 8.25
CA PRO A 577 -29.48 27.72 8.63
C PRO A 577 -29.07 28.63 7.47
N ALA A 578 -28.71 29.89 7.73
CA ALA A 578 -28.16 30.78 6.71
C ALA A 578 -26.90 30.16 6.05
N PRO A 579 -26.59 30.50 4.77
CA PRO A 579 -25.40 29.96 4.12
C PRO A 579 -24.12 30.38 4.85
N ARG A 580 -23.28 29.40 5.16
CA ARG A 580 -22.00 29.57 5.86
C ARG A 580 -20.95 30.21 4.96
N ALA A 581 -20.09 31.06 5.52
CA ALA A 581 -18.87 31.52 4.86
C ALA A 581 -17.92 30.37 4.55
N LEU A 582 -17.46 30.30 3.29
CA LEU A 582 -16.57 29.23 2.84
C LEU A 582 -15.10 29.65 2.82
N GLU A 583 -14.79 30.93 2.59
CA GLU A 583 -13.42 31.44 2.64
C GLU A 583 -12.65 31.09 3.93
N PRO A 584 -13.24 31.10 5.15
CA PRO A 584 -12.52 30.67 6.34
C PRO A 584 -12.08 29.21 6.32
N LEU A 585 -12.67 28.37 5.46
CA LEU A 585 -12.34 26.95 5.30
C LEU A 585 -11.22 26.72 4.28
N THR A 586 -10.67 27.77 3.68
CA THR A 586 -9.61 27.66 2.67
C THR A 586 -8.21 28.00 3.20
N HIS A 587 -8.05 28.18 4.52
CA HIS A 587 -6.78 28.54 5.18
C HIS A 587 -6.13 27.40 5.96
N GLY A 588 -6.57 26.17 5.70
CA GLY A 588 -6.15 24.96 6.38
C GLY A 588 -7.00 24.62 7.60
N GLY A 589 -7.20 23.32 7.80
CA GLY A 589 -8.10 22.77 8.83
C GLY A 589 -7.37 22.04 9.94
N PRO A 590 -8.09 21.43 10.89
CA PRO A 590 -7.50 20.44 11.79
C PRO A 590 -7.05 19.21 10.99
N LYS A 591 -5.87 18.67 11.32
CA LYS A 591 -5.36 17.40 10.76
C LYS A 591 -6.37 16.26 10.82
N HIS A 592 -6.50 15.53 9.71
CA HIS A 592 -7.19 14.24 9.66
C HIS A 592 -6.32 13.09 10.11
N TRP A 593 -5.01 13.16 9.86
CA TRP A 593 -4.08 12.05 10.07
C TRP A 593 -2.94 12.46 11.02
N PRO A 594 -3.24 12.62 12.32
CA PRO A 594 -2.25 13.07 13.29
C PRO A 594 -1.15 12.03 13.57
N ASP A 595 -1.39 10.74 13.29
CA ASP A 595 -0.45 9.66 13.59
C ASP A 595 0.77 9.67 12.65
N VAL A 596 1.95 9.61 13.24
CA VAL A 596 3.21 9.36 12.53
C VAL A 596 3.64 7.93 12.81
N LEU A 597 3.66 7.10 11.75
CA LEU A 597 3.95 5.68 11.85
C LEU A 597 5.45 5.44 11.76
N LYS A 598 5.93 4.36 12.37
CA LYS A 598 7.34 3.96 12.32
C LYS A 598 7.47 2.60 11.64
N ALA A 599 8.38 2.48 10.69
CA ALA A 599 8.64 1.22 10.00
C ALA A 599 10.14 0.92 9.91
N PRO A 600 10.58 -0.32 10.18
CA PRO A 600 11.99 -0.67 10.20
C PRO A 600 12.59 -0.72 8.79
N VAL A 601 13.91 -0.65 8.73
CA VAL A 601 14.70 -0.86 7.50
C VAL A 601 15.57 -2.08 7.69
N THR A 602 15.53 -3.00 6.74
CA THR A 602 16.42 -4.17 6.70
C THR A 602 17.56 -3.89 5.73
N VAL A 603 18.76 -3.74 6.25
CA VAL A 603 19.97 -3.52 5.43
C VAL A 603 20.38 -4.84 4.79
N GLY A 604 20.59 -4.82 3.47
CA GLY A 604 21.07 -5.96 2.70
C GLY A 604 22.52 -6.29 2.99
N LYS A 605 22.91 -7.54 2.76
CA LYS A 605 24.31 -7.96 2.86
C LYS A 605 25.10 -7.47 1.65
N ASP A 606 26.35 -7.11 1.88
CA ASP A 606 27.28 -6.62 0.86
C ASP A 606 28.17 -7.75 0.34
N ASP A 607 27.63 -8.96 0.17
CA ASP A 607 28.38 -10.15 -0.25
C ASP A 607 28.68 -10.17 -1.75
N GLY A 608 27.76 -9.69 -2.59
CA GLY A 608 27.92 -9.53 -4.04
C GLY A 608 28.22 -8.10 -4.51
N PRO A 609 28.24 -7.84 -5.84
CA PRO A 609 28.44 -6.51 -6.43
C PRO A 609 27.34 -5.51 -6.09
N PHE A 610 26.15 -6.00 -5.74
CA PHE A 610 25.03 -5.17 -5.32
C PHE A 610 24.43 -5.71 -4.03
N ALA A 611 23.96 -4.80 -3.18
CA ALA A 611 23.19 -5.08 -1.99
C ALA A 611 21.82 -4.39 -2.10
N VAL A 612 20.79 -5.00 -1.50
CA VAL A 612 19.43 -4.44 -1.50
C VAL A 612 18.95 -4.26 -0.07
N ASP A 613 18.73 -3.01 0.32
CA ASP A 613 18.08 -2.66 1.56
C ASP A 613 16.56 -2.61 1.32
N THR A 614 15.79 -3.19 2.23
CA THR A 614 14.32 -3.20 2.18
C THR A 614 13.76 -2.25 3.21
N PHE A 615 12.98 -1.26 2.76
CA PHE A 615 12.26 -0.34 3.62
C PHE A 615 10.87 -0.93 3.86
N SER A 616 10.60 -1.36 5.10
CA SER A 616 9.29 -1.89 5.42
C SER A 616 8.25 -0.79 5.31
N LEU A 617 7.08 -1.17 4.78
CA LEU A 617 5.94 -0.27 4.65
C LEU A 617 5.05 -0.40 5.89
N PRO A 618 4.44 0.69 6.39
CA PRO A 618 3.44 0.63 7.47
C PRO A 618 2.10 0.04 6.99
N ASN A 619 2.13 -1.21 6.51
CA ASN A 619 0.98 -1.93 5.97
C ASN A 619 -0.12 -2.17 7.01
N ARG A 620 0.24 -2.11 8.30
CA ARG A 620 -0.71 -1.99 9.41
C ARG A 620 -0.76 -0.53 9.83
N ASN A 621 -1.81 0.16 9.43
CA ASN A 621 -2.04 1.56 9.75
C ASN A 621 -3.51 1.79 10.16
N PRO A 622 -3.81 2.85 10.93
CA PRO A 622 -5.16 3.13 11.45
C PRO A 622 -6.23 3.30 10.36
N TRP A 623 -5.82 3.65 9.15
CA TRP A 623 -6.70 4.00 8.03
C TRP A 623 -6.96 2.83 7.08
N ASN A 624 -6.37 1.67 7.34
CA ASN A 624 -6.35 0.53 6.40
C ASN A 624 -5.88 0.92 4.99
N ALA A 625 -5.04 1.95 4.89
CA ALA A 625 -4.50 2.45 3.65
C ALA A 625 -3.60 1.39 3.01
N GLN A 626 -3.84 1.12 1.74
CA GLN A 626 -3.00 0.23 0.94
C GLN A 626 -1.78 0.99 0.40
N LEU A 627 -0.59 0.40 0.59
CA LEU A 627 0.68 1.01 0.20
C LEU A 627 1.25 0.36 -1.07
N ARG A 628 0.45 0.36 -2.14
CA ARG A 628 0.89 -0.02 -3.49
C ARG A 628 1.60 1.17 -4.12
N LEU A 629 2.89 1.32 -3.83
CA LEU A 629 3.66 2.52 -4.15
C LEU A 629 3.93 2.64 -5.65
N THR A 630 3.83 3.86 -6.20
CA THR A 630 3.86 4.08 -7.66
C THR A 630 4.64 5.30 -8.13
N GLY A 631 5.13 6.14 -7.21
CA GLY A 631 5.90 7.33 -7.51
C GLY A 631 6.51 7.90 -6.25
N PHE A 632 7.74 8.41 -6.33
CA PHE A 632 8.39 9.13 -5.24
C PHE A 632 9.46 10.09 -5.76
N ASP A 633 9.85 11.03 -4.91
CA ASP A 633 10.99 11.93 -5.13
C ASP A 633 11.57 12.39 -3.80
N PHE A 634 12.86 12.75 -3.81
CA PHE A 634 13.58 13.17 -2.61
C PHE A 634 13.43 14.68 -2.37
N THR A 635 13.46 15.08 -1.10
CA THR A 635 13.75 16.48 -0.77
C THR A 635 15.19 16.81 -1.19
N PRO A 636 15.51 18.09 -1.49
CA PRO A 636 16.84 18.46 -2.00
C PRO A 636 18.01 18.06 -1.10
N ASP A 637 17.80 18.02 0.22
CA ASP A 637 18.79 17.60 1.22
C ASP A 637 18.95 16.07 1.33
N GLY A 638 18.07 15.29 0.71
CA GLY A 638 18.06 13.83 0.77
C GLY A 638 17.72 13.25 2.15
N THR A 639 17.19 14.02 3.11
CA THR A 639 16.85 13.49 4.44
C THR A 639 15.44 12.89 4.48
N ARG A 640 14.60 13.30 3.53
CA ARG A 640 13.19 12.92 3.40
C ARG A 640 12.86 12.58 1.95
N LEU A 641 11.74 11.90 1.76
CA LEU A 641 11.11 11.73 0.46
C LEU A 641 9.60 11.85 0.59
N VAL A 642 8.95 12.08 -0.54
CA VAL A 642 7.49 11.98 -0.65
C VAL A 642 7.17 10.83 -1.60
N VAL A 643 6.21 9.99 -1.23
CA VAL A 643 5.81 8.81 -2.02
C VAL A 643 4.29 8.76 -2.18
N CYS A 644 3.80 8.42 -3.37
CA CYS A 644 2.38 8.18 -3.63
C CYS A 644 2.07 6.70 -3.83
N SER A 645 0.83 6.32 -3.51
CA SER A 645 0.28 4.99 -3.79
C SER A 645 -0.79 5.03 -4.87
N TRP A 646 -0.98 3.91 -5.57
CA TRP A 646 -2.01 3.76 -6.60
C TRP A 646 -3.43 3.94 -6.05
N ASP A 647 -3.60 3.71 -4.74
CA ASP A 647 -4.87 3.81 -4.02
C ASP A 647 -5.31 5.25 -3.72
N GLY A 648 -4.46 6.25 -4.02
CA GLY A 648 -4.82 7.66 -3.89
C GLY A 648 -4.12 8.41 -2.77
N ASP A 649 -3.18 7.78 -2.06
CA ASP A 649 -2.51 8.37 -0.91
C ASP A 649 -1.14 8.95 -1.25
N VAL A 650 -0.72 9.93 -0.44
CA VAL A 650 0.62 10.50 -0.45
C VAL A 650 1.18 10.52 0.97
N TRP A 651 2.44 10.14 1.11
CA TRP A 651 3.13 10.01 2.39
C TRP A 651 4.45 10.78 2.38
N LEU A 652 4.69 11.53 3.44
CA LEU A 652 6.01 12.07 3.77
C LEU A 652 6.78 11.02 4.57
N VAL A 653 7.97 10.67 4.10
CA VAL A 653 8.85 9.69 4.74
C VAL A 653 10.13 10.38 5.17
N SER A 654 10.47 10.26 6.45
CA SER A 654 11.61 10.96 7.05
C SER A 654 12.60 10.01 7.73
N GLY A 655 13.84 10.47 7.88
CA GLY A 655 14.92 9.74 8.53
C GLY A 655 15.80 8.92 7.59
N LEU A 656 15.87 9.27 6.31
CA LEU A 656 16.71 8.58 5.31
C LEU A 656 18.21 8.70 5.59
N ASP A 657 18.64 9.73 6.31
CA ASP A 657 20.02 9.93 6.75
C ASP A 657 20.38 9.10 7.99
N LYS A 658 19.38 8.62 8.75
CA LYS A 658 19.53 7.95 10.06
C LYS A 658 18.59 6.76 10.24
N PHE A 659 18.35 5.99 9.17
CA PHE A 659 17.34 4.92 9.15
C PHE A 659 17.68 3.69 10.02
N ALA A 660 18.80 3.66 10.73
CA ALA A 660 19.15 2.59 11.67
C ALA A 660 18.07 2.39 12.75
N ASN A 661 17.33 3.45 13.09
CA ASN A 661 16.20 3.41 14.02
C ASN A 661 14.86 3.19 13.31
N GLY A 662 14.83 2.88 12.01
CA GLY A 662 13.63 2.89 11.17
C GLY A 662 13.29 4.26 10.57
N LEU A 663 12.32 4.28 9.67
CA LEU A 663 11.77 5.49 9.04
C LEU A 663 10.45 5.88 9.70
N THR A 664 10.16 7.18 9.67
CA THR A 664 8.84 7.70 10.05
C THR A 664 8.02 8.01 8.80
N TRP A 665 6.73 7.68 8.85
CA TRP A 665 5.77 7.81 7.75
C TRP A 665 4.58 8.64 8.24
N GLN A 666 4.37 9.79 7.62
CA GLN A 666 3.20 10.64 7.86
C GLN A 666 2.34 10.64 6.60
N ARG A 667 1.05 10.32 6.75
CA ARG A 667 0.09 10.47 5.65
C ARG A 667 -0.21 11.95 5.49
N ILE A 668 -0.05 12.49 4.27
CA ILE A 668 -0.21 13.92 4.01
C ILE A 668 -1.33 14.23 3.02
N ALA A 669 -1.75 13.26 2.21
CA ALA A 669 -2.90 13.37 1.32
C ALA A 669 -3.56 12.01 1.07
N SER A 670 -4.85 12.01 0.68
CA SER A 670 -5.60 10.81 0.29
C SER A 670 -6.67 11.10 -0.77
N GLY A 671 -7.28 10.05 -1.32
CA GLY A 671 -8.45 10.20 -2.19
C GLY A 671 -8.15 10.66 -3.63
N LEU A 672 -6.88 10.70 -4.03
CA LEU A 672 -6.46 11.05 -5.39
C LEU A 672 -6.75 9.93 -6.41
N PHE A 673 -6.94 10.29 -7.68
CA PHE A 673 -7.32 9.31 -8.71
C PHE A 673 -6.10 8.60 -9.33
N GLN A 674 -5.83 7.38 -8.86
CA GLN A 674 -4.77 6.50 -9.39
C GLN A 674 -3.40 7.19 -9.60
N PRO A 675 -2.77 7.75 -8.56
CA PRO A 675 -1.43 8.33 -8.68
C PRO A 675 -0.42 7.34 -9.25
N LEU A 676 0.32 7.76 -10.29
CA LEU A 676 1.28 6.90 -11.00
C LEU A 676 2.60 7.63 -11.34
N GLY A 677 2.81 8.80 -10.72
CA GLY A 677 4.10 9.46 -10.63
C GLY A 677 4.08 10.68 -9.72
N LEU A 678 5.27 11.06 -9.26
CA LEU A 678 5.49 12.13 -8.30
C LEU A 678 6.79 12.84 -8.64
N LYS A 679 6.80 14.17 -8.51
CA LYS A 679 8.00 14.99 -8.65
C LYS A 679 8.00 16.12 -7.63
N ILE A 680 9.14 16.38 -7.00
CA ILE A 680 9.38 17.60 -6.22
C ILE A 680 10.09 18.60 -7.14
N ARG A 681 9.53 19.80 -7.27
CA ARG A 681 10.08 20.90 -8.07
C ARG A 681 9.94 22.19 -7.27
N ASP A 682 11.06 22.87 -7.04
CA ASP A 682 11.13 24.11 -6.25
C ASP A 682 10.51 23.96 -4.85
N GLY A 683 10.71 22.80 -4.21
CA GLY A 683 10.13 22.46 -2.91
C GLY A 683 8.64 22.08 -2.92
N ALA A 684 7.93 22.29 -4.04
CA ALA A 684 6.53 21.91 -4.17
C ALA A 684 6.38 20.45 -4.65
N ILE A 685 5.35 19.78 -4.15
CA ILE A 685 5.03 18.38 -4.46
C ILE A 685 3.99 18.35 -5.59
N PHE A 686 4.34 17.68 -6.69
CA PHE A 686 3.45 17.44 -7.82
C PHE A 686 3.17 15.94 -7.95
N VAL A 687 1.91 15.59 -8.11
CA VAL A 687 1.43 14.20 -8.25
C VAL A 687 0.69 14.06 -9.58
N CYS A 688 1.12 13.12 -10.41
CA CYS A 688 0.45 12.78 -11.66
C CYS A 688 -0.66 11.75 -11.38
N CYS A 689 -1.90 12.20 -11.46
CA CYS A 689 -3.10 11.38 -11.34
C CYS A 689 -3.68 11.10 -12.73
N ARG A 690 -4.67 10.21 -12.80
CA ARG A 690 -5.34 9.87 -14.07
C ARG A 690 -6.12 11.05 -14.64
N ASP A 691 -6.62 11.94 -13.80
CA ASP A 691 -7.51 13.04 -14.16
C ASP A 691 -6.83 14.41 -14.24
N GLN A 692 -5.68 14.58 -13.58
CA GLN A 692 -4.96 15.85 -13.46
C GLN A 692 -3.51 15.67 -12.97
N ILE A 693 -2.71 16.73 -13.06
CA ILE A 693 -1.52 16.92 -12.22
C ILE A 693 -1.96 17.77 -11.02
N VAL A 694 -1.78 17.23 -9.82
CA VAL A 694 -2.11 17.90 -8.55
C VAL A 694 -0.85 18.53 -7.98
N LYS A 695 -0.95 19.77 -7.49
CA LYS A 695 0.06 20.38 -6.62
C LYS A 695 -0.49 20.44 -5.18
N LEU A 696 0.27 19.90 -4.24
CA LEU A 696 -0.15 19.81 -2.84
C LEU A 696 0.35 21.02 -2.04
N HIS A 697 -0.55 21.61 -1.25
CA HIS A 697 -0.24 22.71 -0.33
C HIS A 697 -0.66 22.41 1.10
N ASP A 698 0.29 22.51 2.01
CA ASP A 698 0.07 22.65 3.45
C ASP A 698 -0.08 24.15 3.74
N LEU A 699 -1.30 24.59 4.07
CA LEU A 699 -1.63 26.01 4.18
C LEU A 699 -1.45 26.55 5.60
N ASN A 700 -1.47 25.67 6.60
CA ASN A 700 -1.37 26.03 8.00
C ASN A 700 -0.03 25.62 8.65
N GLY A 701 0.85 24.92 7.92
CA GLY A 701 2.18 24.51 8.35
C GLY A 701 2.17 23.31 9.30
N ASP A 702 1.09 22.55 9.36
CA ASP A 702 0.97 21.43 10.30
C ASP A 702 1.59 20.13 9.74
N GLY A 703 1.93 20.07 8.46
CA GLY A 703 2.51 18.92 7.78
C GLY A 703 1.48 18.00 7.10
N GLU A 704 0.19 18.32 7.12
CA GLU A 704 -0.86 17.71 6.29
C GLU A 704 -1.21 18.65 5.11
N THR A 705 -1.71 18.10 4.00
CA THR A 705 -2.08 18.92 2.85
C THR A 705 -3.54 19.35 2.91
N ASP A 706 -3.79 20.66 2.93
CA ASP A 706 -5.13 21.25 2.97
C ASP A 706 -5.70 21.56 1.59
N PHE A 707 -4.85 21.85 0.59
CA PHE A 707 -5.31 22.23 -0.75
C PHE A 707 -4.65 21.38 -1.82
N TYR A 708 -5.49 20.66 -2.57
CA TYR A 708 -5.09 19.89 -3.74
C TYR A 708 -5.36 20.78 -4.96
N GLU A 709 -4.37 21.60 -5.30
CA GLU A 709 -4.45 22.49 -6.45
C GLU A 709 -4.44 21.67 -7.74
N CYS A 710 -5.44 21.89 -8.59
CA CYS A 710 -5.44 21.39 -9.95
C CYS A 710 -4.46 22.22 -10.80
N PHE A 711 -3.21 21.78 -10.83
CA PHE A 711 -2.16 22.43 -11.60
C PHE A 711 -2.40 22.30 -13.12
N ASN A 712 -2.84 21.13 -13.58
CA ASN A 712 -3.30 20.90 -14.95
C ASN A 712 -4.36 19.79 -15.01
N SER A 713 -5.48 20.03 -15.68
CA SER A 713 -6.56 19.04 -15.90
C SER A 713 -6.90 18.83 -17.38
N ASP A 714 -5.99 19.20 -18.29
CA ASP A 714 -6.23 19.06 -19.75
C ASP A 714 -6.35 17.58 -20.16
N HIS A 715 -5.87 16.66 -19.31
CA HIS A 715 -5.98 15.22 -19.48
C HIS A 715 -7.44 14.79 -19.73
N GLN A 716 -7.77 14.21 -20.90
CA GLN A 716 -9.10 13.65 -21.15
C GLN A 716 -9.24 12.24 -20.58
N VAL A 717 -10.26 11.95 -19.79
CA VAL A 717 -10.52 10.62 -19.20
C VAL A 717 -11.77 9.99 -19.82
N THR A 718 -11.77 8.68 -19.98
CA THR A 718 -12.91 7.87 -20.44
C THR A 718 -13.28 6.82 -19.38
N GLU A 719 -14.28 5.99 -19.67
CA GLU A 719 -14.67 4.86 -18.81
C GLU A 719 -13.72 3.66 -18.92
N HIS A 720 -12.77 3.70 -19.86
CA HIS A 720 -11.92 2.57 -20.16
C HIS A 720 -10.91 2.31 -19.03
N PHE A 721 -10.84 1.09 -18.50
CA PHE A 721 -10.01 0.79 -17.32
C PHE A 721 -8.48 0.96 -17.49
N HIS A 722 -7.98 0.86 -18.73
CA HIS A 722 -6.54 0.72 -19.05
C HIS A 722 -5.90 1.99 -19.69
N GLU A 723 -6.26 3.19 -19.27
CA GLU A 723 -5.73 4.46 -19.84
C GLU A 723 -4.81 5.23 -18.87
N PHE A 724 -3.91 4.50 -18.20
CA PHE A 724 -3.04 5.03 -17.15
C PHE A 724 -2.18 6.24 -17.56
N ALA A 725 -1.97 7.17 -16.62
CA ALA A 725 -1.05 8.31 -16.72
C ALA A 725 0.25 7.98 -15.97
N MET A 726 1.31 7.58 -16.67
CA MET A 726 2.50 6.97 -16.07
C MET A 726 3.72 7.90 -16.06
N GLY A 727 4.37 7.97 -14.90
CA GLY A 727 5.58 8.74 -14.63
C GLY A 727 5.28 10.10 -13.99
N LEU A 728 6.34 10.85 -13.70
CA LEU A 728 6.36 12.30 -13.87
C LEU A 728 7.83 12.75 -13.93
N GLN A 729 8.23 13.34 -15.06
CA GLN A 729 9.57 13.91 -15.25
C GLN A 729 9.48 15.43 -15.38
N THR A 730 10.59 16.12 -15.14
CA THR A 730 10.71 17.55 -15.39
C THR A 730 12.02 17.88 -16.08
N ASP A 731 12.00 18.89 -16.95
CA ASP A 731 13.22 19.45 -17.55
C ASP A 731 13.75 20.64 -16.72
N ALA A 732 14.87 21.21 -17.14
CA ALA A 732 15.47 22.37 -16.49
C ALA A 732 14.63 23.66 -16.62
N GLU A 733 13.69 23.74 -17.56
CA GLU A 733 12.75 24.87 -17.69
C GLU A 733 11.53 24.72 -16.75
N GLY A 734 11.40 23.57 -16.11
CA GLY A 734 10.30 23.20 -15.22
C GLY A 734 9.09 22.63 -15.95
N ASN A 735 9.14 22.30 -17.24
CA ASN A 735 8.02 21.61 -17.89
C ASN A 735 7.86 20.19 -17.32
N PHE A 736 6.66 19.61 -17.40
CA PHE A 736 6.39 18.25 -16.95
C PHE A 736 6.17 17.29 -18.12
N TYR A 737 6.56 16.02 -17.93
CA TYR A 737 6.41 14.98 -18.95
C TYR A 737 5.89 13.67 -18.36
N TYR A 738 4.92 13.06 -19.03
CA TYR A 738 4.37 11.76 -18.66
C TYR A 738 3.78 11.05 -19.89
N ALA A 739 3.66 9.72 -19.82
CA ALA A 739 3.05 8.94 -20.89
C ALA A 739 1.61 8.56 -20.52
N LYS A 740 0.70 8.64 -21.49
CA LYS A 740 -0.67 8.14 -21.33
C LYS A 740 -0.89 6.90 -22.19
N SER A 741 -1.33 5.83 -21.54
CA SER A 741 -1.66 4.56 -22.22
C SER A 741 -2.85 4.70 -23.17
N GLY A 742 -2.88 3.84 -24.19
CA GLY A 742 -4.05 3.67 -25.06
C GLY A 742 -5.09 2.74 -24.44
N ARG A 743 -6.23 2.55 -25.11
CA ARG A 743 -7.24 1.60 -24.64
C ARG A 743 -6.76 0.17 -24.91
N HIS A 744 -6.85 -0.67 -23.89
CA HIS A 744 -6.59 -2.10 -24.05
C HIS A 744 -7.62 -2.73 -24.99
N ALA A 745 -7.13 -3.45 -25.99
CA ALA A 745 -7.94 -4.20 -26.96
C ALA A 745 -8.93 -3.36 -27.79
N LEU A 746 -8.82 -2.03 -27.80
CA LEU A 746 -9.76 -1.13 -28.48
C LEU A 746 -9.03 0.05 -29.13
N PRO A 747 -9.53 0.57 -30.27
CA PRO A 747 -9.04 1.82 -30.82
C PRO A 747 -9.21 3.01 -29.86
N ALA A 748 -8.28 3.95 -29.96
CA ALA A 748 -8.32 5.22 -29.26
C ALA A 748 -9.64 5.97 -29.52
N LEU A 749 -10.06 6.74 -28.50
CA LEU A 749 -11.31 7.47 -28.50
C LEU A 749 -11.07 8.97 -28.44
N VAL A 750 -10.12 9.38 -27.59
CA VAL A 750 -9.70 10.76 -27.36
C VAL A 750 -8.22 10.97 -27.72
N PRO A 751 -7.82 12.19 -28.12
CA PRO A 751 -6.46 12.55 -28.51
C PRO A 751 -5.31 12.01 -27.66
N HIS A 752 -5.46 11.96 -26.33
CA HIS A 752 -4.36 11.57 -25.45
C HIS A 752 -4.09 10.06 -25.37
N HIS A 753 -4.91 9.18 -25.96
CA HIS A 753 -4.69 7.73 -25.88
C HIS A 753 -3.43 7.28 -26.63
N GLY A 754 -2.47 6.70 -25.90
CA GLY A 754 -1.25 6.14 -26.46
C GLY A 754 -0.23 7.21 -26.86
N THR A 755 -0.02 8.20 -25.98
CA THR A 755 0.78 9.40 -26.26
C THR A 755 1.83 9.69 -25.19
N LEU A 756 2.89 10.41 -25.56
CA LEU A 756 3.79 11.11 -24.65
C LEU A 756 3.39 12.59 -24.61
N LEU A 757 3.21 13.13 -23.40
CA LEU A 757 2.67 14.48 -23.19
C LEU A 757 3.70 15.38 -22.53
N LYS A 758 3.68 16.67 -22.90
CA LYS A 758 4.38 17.78 -22.24
C LYS A 758 3.34 18.72 -21.64
N VAL A 759 3.51 19.09 -20.37
CA VAL A 759 2.76 20.17 -19.72
C VAL A 759 3.70 21.34 -19.48
N SER A 760 3.28 22.54 -19.86
CA SER A 760 4.08 23.75 -19.66
C SER A 760 4.40 23.98 -18.18
N LYS A 761 5.52 24.66 -17.90
CA LYS A 761 6.00 24.92 -16.53
C LYS A 761 4.98 25.57 -15.57
N ASP A 762 4.00 26.28 -16.13
CA ASP A 762 2.91 26.97 -15.45
C ASP A 762 1.58 26.19 -15.44
N GLY A 763 1.55 24.98 -16.03
CA GLY A 763 0.37 24.13 -16.09
C GLY A 763 -0.69 24.57 -17.10
N ALA A 764 -0.44 25.65 -17.85
CA ALA A 764 -1.44 26.28 -18.70
C ALA A 764 -1.76 25.50 -19.98
N LYS A 765 -0.82 24.70 -20.50
CA LYS A 765 -0.97 24.00 -21.79
C LYS A 765 -0.38 22.59 -21.75
N THR A 766 -1.09 21.66 -22.38
CA THR A 766 -0.61 20.31 -22.68
C THR A 766 -0.37 20.13 -24.18
N GLU A 767 0.77 19.56 -24.56
CA GLU A 767 1.18 19.24 -25.92
C GLU A 767 1.40 17.72 -26.07
N ILE A 768 0.90 17.13 -27.15
CA ILE A 768 1.25 15.75 -27.56
C ILE A 768 2.59 15.78 -28.28
N LEU A 769 3.61 15.14 -27.70
CA LEU A 769 4.94 15.06 -28.30
C LEU A 769 5.10 13.89 -29.26
N ALA A 770 4.50 12.74 -28.97
CA ALA A 770 4.63 11.52 -29.76
C ALA A 770 3.41 10.61 -29.58
N THR A 771 3.15 9.74 -30.55
CA THR A 771 1.98 8.84 -30.59
C THR A 771 2.38 7.40 -30.89
N GLY A 772 1.42 6.47 -30.78
CA GLY A 772 1.62 5.07 -31.17
C GLY A 772 2.16 4.19 -30.05
N PHE A 773 1.91 4.56 -28.79
CA PHE A 773 2.16 3.72 -27.62
C PHE A 773 0.91 2.89 -27.26
N ARG A 774 1.10 1.71 -26.67
CA ARG A 774 0.00 0.88 -26.17
C ARG A 774 -0.26 1.10 -24.68
N ALA A 775 0.74 0.88 -23.85
CA ALA A 775 0.60 0.73 -22.42
C ALA A 775 1.75 1.34 -21.61
N ALA A 776 2.44 2.34 -22.18
CA ALA A 776 3.71 2.85 -21.69
C ALA A 776 3.83 3.00 -20.16
N ASN A 777 4.91 2.46 -19.59
CA ASN A 777 5.14 2.35 -18.14
C ASN A 777 6.45 3.00 -17.69
N GLY A 778 6.79 4.14 -18.27
CA GLY A 778 7.98 4.87 -17.87
C GLY A 778 8.38 5.91 -18.88
N VAL A 779 8.87 7.03 -18.37
CA VAL A 779 9.45 8.11 -19.17
C VAL A 779 10.78 8.47 -18.54
N CYS A 780 11.84 8.37 -19.33
CA CYS A 780 13.17 8.90 -19.00
C CYS A 780 13.44 10.07 -19.94
N LEU A 781 13.60 11.28 -19.39
CA LEU A 781 14.03 12.45 -20.15
C LEU A 781 15.56 12.39 -20.30
N ASN A 782 16.04 12.46 -21.54
CA ASN A 782 17.47 12.46 -21.85
C ASN A 782 18.04 13.89 -21.83
N PRO A 783 19.35 14.05 -21.58
CA PRO A 783 20.01 15.36 -21.59
C PRO A 783 19.90 16.13 -22.92
N ASP A 784 19.72 15.42 -24.03
CA ASP A 784 19.55 16.00 -25.37
C ASP A 784 18.10 16.40 -25.70
N GLY A 785 17.18 16.26 -24.74
CA GLY A 785 15.75 16.55 -24.91
C GLY A 785 14.94 15.44 -25.59
N THR A 786 15.56 14.30 -25.95
CA THR A 786 14.85 13.09 -26.36
C THR A 786 14.35 12.32 -25.13
N PHE A 787 13.65 11.20 -25.35
CA PHE A 787 13.13 10.39 -24.24
C PHE A 787 13.39 8.91 -24.46
N PHE A 788 13.53 8.14 -23.39
CA PHE A 788 13.22 6.71 -23.45
C PHE A 788 11.84 6.44 -22.90
N VAL A 789 11.05 5.64 -23.62
CA VAL A 789 9.71 5.20 -23.21
C VAL A 789 9.58 3.70 -23.43
N THR A 790 9.25 2.97 -22.37
CA THR A 790 8.92 1.54 -22.47
C THR A 790 7.47 1.35 -22.88
N ASP A 791 7.20 0.25 -23.57
CA ASP A 791 5.85 -0.11 -24.00
C ASP A 791 5.67 -1.63 -24.00
N GLN A 792 4.46 -2.09 -23.74
CA GLN A 792 4.19 -3.48 -23.38
C GLN A 792 3.51 -4.22 -24.53
N GLU A 793 3.85 -5.51 -24.66
CA GLU A 793 3.32 -6.45 -25.66
C GLU A 793 1.79 -6.48 -25.69
N GLY A 794 1.23 -6.36 -26.88
CA GLY A 794 -0.15 -6.72 -27.18
C GLY A 794 -0.52 -6.35 -28.60
N PHE A 795 -1.74 -5.85 -28.80
CA PHE A 795 -2.23 -5.44 -30.13
C PHE A 795 -1.30 -4.39 -30.76
N TRP A 796 -0.86 -4.65 -32.00
CA TRP A 796 0.12 -3.84 -32.75
C TRP A 796 1.50 -3.67 -32.10
N THR A 797 1.75 -4.37 -30.99
CA THR A 797 3.00 -4.27 -30.22
C THR A 797 3.54 -5.70 -30.04
N PRO A 798 4.36 -6.21 -30.98
CA PRO A 798 4.74 -7.62 -31.07
C PRO A 798 5.32 -8.22 -29.80
N LYS A 799 6.13 -7.42 -29.10
CA LYS A 799 6.77 -7.74 -27.83
C LYS A 799 6.94 -6.47 -27.02
N ASN A 800 7.34 -6.61 -25.75
CA ASN A 800 7.74 -5.46 -24.94
C ASN A 800 8.92 -4.75 -25.62
N ARG A 801 9.10 -3.46 -25.37
CA ARG A 801 10.14 -2.68 -26.04
C ARG A 801 10.61 -1.47 -25.25
N ILE A 802 11.83 -1.03 -25.55
CA ILE A 802 12.37 0.28 -25.17
C ILE A 802 12.42 1.13 -26.45
N ASN A 803 11.79 2.30 -26.43
CA ASN A 803 11.81 3.24 -27.57
C ASN A 803 12.73 4.43 -27.26
N LEU A 804 13.58 4.83 -28.21
CA LEU A 804 14.15 6.18 -28.23
C LEU A 804 13.14 7.11 -28.92
N VAL A 805 12.56 8.02 -28.13
CA VAL A 805 11.43 8.85 -28.51
C VAL A 805 11.85 10.25 -28.89
N THR A 806 11.38 10.71 -30.04
CA THR A 806 11.58 12.06 -30.57
C THR A 806 10.23 12.72 -30.86
N LYS A 807 10.19 14.05 -30.83
CA LYS A 807 8.97 14.82 -31.10
C LYS A 807 8.45 14.52 -32.52
N GLY A 808 7.14 14.33 -32.64
CA GLY A 808 6.44 13.97 -33.87
C GLY A 808 6.54 12.48 -34.24
N GLY A 809 7.25 11.66 -33.47
CA GLY A 809 7.43 10.24 -33.77
C GLY A 809 6.15 9.40 -33.58
N PHE A 810 5.98 8.41 -34.47
CA PHE A 810 4.98 7.35 -34.34
C PHE A 810 5.64 6.02 -33.99
N TYR A 811 5.20 5.42 -32.89
CA TYR A 811 5.81 4.20 -32.34
C TYR A 811 4.98 2.95 -32.64
N GLY A 812 4.10 2.95 -33.66
CA GLY A 812 3.65 1.70 -34.27
C GLY A 812 2.40 1.02 -33.70
N ASN A 813 1.83 1.46 -32.58
CA ASN A 813 0.51 1.01 -32.18
C ASN A 813 -0.58 1.75 -32.98
N MET A 814 -1.22 1.08 -33.92
CA MET A 814 -2.28 1.65 -34.78
C MET A 814 -3.59 1.90 -34.04
N TRP A 815 -3.76 1.36 -32.83
CA TRP A 815 -4.92 1.63 -31.97
C TRP A 815 -4.70 2.79 -31.00
N GLY A 816 -3.50 3.40 -30.99
CA GLY A 816 -3.30 4.72 -30.38
C GLY A 816 -4.02 5.83 -31.15
N TYR A 817 -4.10 7.02 -30.57
CA TYR A 817 -4.62 8.18 -31.29
C TYR A 817 -3.54 8.71 -32.22
N THR A 818 -3.69 8.42 -33.50
CA THR A 818 -2.76 8.77 -34.56
C THR A 818 -3.50 8.95 -35.88
N ASP A 819 -2.94 9.77 -36.76
CA ASP A 819 -3.37 9.92 -38.16
C ASP A 819 -2.61 8.98 -39.11
N VAL A 820 -1.64 8.23 -38.60
CA VAL A 820 -0.89 7.23 -39.39
C VAL A 820 -1.81 6.06 -39.72
N THR A 821 -1.97 5.78 -41.01
CA THR A 821 -2.76 4.66 -41.54
C THR A 821 -1.90 3.54 -42.13
N ASP A 822 -0.64 3.82 -42.47
CA ASP A 822 0.28 2.81 -43.00
C ASP A 822 0.65 1.77 -41.92
N THR A 823 0.27 0.52 -42.18
CA THR A 823 0.53 -0.62 -41.30
C THR A 823 1.86 -1.31 -41.57
N SER A 824 2.69 -0.80 -42.48
CA SER A 824 4.03 -1.31 -42.77
C SER A 824 4.98 -1.08 -41.59
N ASP A 825 5.98 -1.94 -41.39
CA ASP A 825 6.95 -1.74 -40.31
C ASP A 825 7.80 -0.48 -40.48
N SER A 826 7.94 0.01 -41.70
CA SER A 826 8.65 1.25 -42.01
C SER A 826 7.94 2.52 -41.53
N ALA A 827 6.62 2.47 -41.31
CA ALA A 827 5.86 3.58 -40.76
C ALA A 827 6.15 3.84 -39.27
N MET A 828 6.64 2.83 -38.55
CA MET A 828 6.98 2.91 -37.13
C MET A 828 8.45 3.32 -36.94
N LYS A 829 8.72 4.23 -36.00
CA LYS A 829 10.06 4.41 -35.45
C LYS A 829 10.48 3.15 -34.70
N GLN A 830 11.51 2.48 -35.20
CA GLN A 830 11.98 1.22 -34.64
C GLN A 830 12.51 1.40 -33.22
N PRO A 831 12.17 0.49 -32.28
CA PRO A 831 12.61 0.60 -30.89
C PRO A 831 14.12 0.37 -30.77
N LEU A 832 14.71 0.82 -29.66
CA LEU A 832 16.08 0.45 -29.30
C LEU A 832 16.21 -1.08 -29.17
N CYS A 833 15.24 -1.72 -28.52
CA CYS A 833 15.17 -3.18 -28.50
C CYS A 833 13.75 -3.71 -28.30
N TRP A 834 13.51 -4.90 -28.84
CA TRP A 834 12.39 -5.77 -28.51
C TRP A 834 12.80 -6.72 -27.37
N ILE A 835 11.85 -7.02 -26.49
CA ILE A 835 12.09 -7.77 -25.25
C ILE A 835 10.99 -8.82 -25.11
N THR A 836 11.37 -10.10 -25.07
CA THR A 836 10.39 -11.17 -24.89
C THR A 836 9.88 -11.24 -23.45
N ASN A 837 8.65 -11.72 -23.29
CA ASN A 837 8.01 -11.85 -21.99
C ASN A 837 8.75 -12.82 -21.04
N GLU A 838 9.47 -13.80 -21.59
CA GLU A 838 10.30 -14.73 -20.82
C GLU A 838 11.48 -14.00 -20.18
N PHE A 839 12.05 -13.02 -20.88
CA PHE A 839 13.17 -12.23 -20.38
C PHE A 839 12.70 -11.13 -19.41
N ASP A 840 11.73 -10.31 -19.85
CA ASP A 840 11.03 -9.34 -19.02
C ASP A 840 9.57 -9.23 -19.46
N ARG A 841 8.65 -9.49 -18.53
CA ARG A 841 7.21 -9.50 -18.78
C ARG A 841 6.62 -8.10 -18.89
N SER A 842 7.21 -7.11 -18.23
CA SER A 842 6.72 -5.73 -18.24
C SER A 842 7.84 -4.77 -17.83
N PRO A 843 8.64 -4.28 -18.80
CA PRO A 843 9.63 -3.25 -18.53
C PRO A 843 8.93 -1.95 -18.12
N ALA A 844 9.60 -1.18 -17.27
CA ALA A 844 9.07 0.03 -16.66
C ALA A 844 9.97 1.24 -16.95
N GLU A 845 10.30 2.06 -15.95
CA GLU A 845 11.02 3.31 -16.18
C GLU A 845 12.53 3.08 -16.32
N LEU A 846 13.14 3.83 -17.26
CA LEU A 846 14.58 3.88 -17.41
C LEU A 846 15.17 5.02 -16.60
N ILE A 847 16.44 4.88 -16.23
CA ILE A 847 17.19 5.94 -15.56
C ILE A 847 18.67 5.87 -15.93
N TRP A 848 19.27 7.02 -16.19
CA TRP A 848 20.72 7.14 -16.30
C TRP A 848 21.36 7.02 -14.92
N VAL A 849 22.55 6.43 -14.81
CA VAL A 849 23.33 6.39 -13.57
C VAL A 849 24.17 7.67 -13.47
N PRO A 850 23.79 8.69 -12.66
CA PRO A 850 24.54 9.93 -12.57
C PRO A 850 25.72 9.83 -11.59
N SER A 851 25.67 8.84 -10.69
CA SER A 851 26.46 8.79 -9.47
C SER A 851 27.84 8.15 -9.69
N ASN A 852 28.89 8.81 -9.19
CA ASN A 852 30.23 8.22 -9.10
C ASN A 852 30.27 7.00 -8.16
N THR A 853 29.37 6.91 -7.18
CA THR A 853 29.28 5.80 -6.22
C THR A 853 29.02 4.47 -6.91
N TRP A 854 28.50 4.47 -8.14
CA TRP A 854 28.24 3.27 -8.94
C TRP A 854 29.43 2.84 -9.82
N GLY A 855 30.59 3.49 -9.66
CA GLY A 855 31.85 3.09 -10.25
C GLY A 855 31.75 2.85 -11.76
N PRO A 856 32.01 1.63 -12.26
CA PRO A 856 32.03 1.33 -13.70
C PRO A 856 30.65 1.44 -14.38
N LEU A 857 29.56 1.53 -13.61
CA LEU A 857 28.22 1.75 -14.16
C LEU A 857 27.85 3.23 -14.27
N LYS A 858 28.71 4.18 -13.88
CA LYS A 858 28.45 5.60 -14.09
C LYS A 858 28.23 5.88 -15.59
N GLY A 859 27.13 6.57 -15.90
CA GLY A 859 26.74 6.87 -17.28
C GLY A 859 26.06 5.70 -18.00
N ALA A 860 25.91 4.54 -17.37
CA ALA A 860 25.09 3.46 -17.91
C ALA A 860 23.59 3.82 -17.84
N LEU A 861 22.80 3.19 -18.71
CA LEU A 861 21.36 3.27 -18.69
C LEU A 861 20.80 2.03 -18.00
N LEU A 862 19.92 2.22 -17.03
CA LEU A 862 19.22 1.16 -16.33
C LEU A 862 17.74 1.12 -16.73
N ASN A 863 17.14 -0.07 -16.68
CA ASN A 863 15.70 -0.29 -16.83
C ASN A 863 15.17 -1.09 -15.64
N THR A 864 14.08 -0.63 -15.01
CA THR A 864 13.38 -1.39 -13.97
C THR A 864 12.28 -2.26 -14.58
N SER A 865 11.90 -3.35 -13.93
CA SER A 865 10.79 -4.21 -14.36
C SER A 865 9.69 -4.33 -13.33
N TYR A 866 8.48 -3.94 -13.75
CA TYR A 866 7.25 -4.25 -13.05
C TYR A 866 6.96 -5.76 -13.10
N GLY A 867 7.21 -6.40 -14.24
CA GLY A 867 6.79 -7.78 -14.48
C GLY A 867 7.52 -8.82 -13.63
N ASN A 868 8.84 -8.64 -13.48
CA ASN A 868 9.71 -9.61 -12.80
C ASN A 868 10.50 -9.04 -11.62
N GLY A 869 10.35 -7.75 -11.28
CA GLY A 869 11.01 -7.20 -10.10
C GLY A 869 12.54 -7.10 -10.22
N LYS A 870 13.09 -7.10 -11.45
CA LYS A 870 14.53 -6.98 -11.72
C LYS A 870 14.92 -5.60 -12.23
N ILE A 871 16.22 -5.34 -12.18
CA ILE A 871 16.87 -4.18 -12.79
C ILE A 871 17.80 -4.71 -13.88
N PHE A 872 17.87 -4.00 -15.00
CA PHE A 872 18.70 -4.34 -16.15
C PHE A 872 19.60 -3.18 -16.50
N VAL A 873 20.83 -3.47 -16.92
CA VAL A 873 21.64 -2.53 -17.71
C VAL A 873 21.21 -2.61 -19.17
N VAL A 874 21.23 -1.48 -19.86
CA VAL A 874 20.80 -1.34 -21.26
C VAL A 874 22.00 -0.98 -22.13
N PRO A 875 22.88 -1.94 -22.51
CA PRO A 875 23.94 -1.68 -23.48
C PRO A 875 23.34 -1.34 -24.84
N HIS A 876 23.77 -0.21 -25.42
CA HIS A 876 23.20 0.30 -26.66
C HIS A 876 24.21 1.13 -27.46
N GLU A 877 23.88 1.35 -28.73
CA GLU A 877 24.62 2.17 -29.67
C GLU A 877 23.66 2.90 -30.63
N THR A 878 24.20 3.79 -31.45
CA THR A 878 23.46 4.43 -32.54
C THR A 878 24.26 4.34 -33.83
N ILE A 879 23.67 3.75 -34.87
CA ILE A 879 24.28 3.60 -36.19
C ILE A 879 23.39 4.32 -37.19
N ASN A 880 23.95 5.28 -37.95
CA ASN A 880 23.23 6.07 -38.95
C ASN A 880 21.92 6.70 -38.40
N GLY A 881 21.93 7.14 -37.14
CA GLY A 881 20.76 7.73 -36.47
C GLY A 881 19.73 6.73 -35.94
N GLN A 882 19.88 5.42 -36.17
CA GLN A 882 19.03 4.38 -35.58
C GLN A 882 19.66 3.86 -34.29
N ALA A 883 18.95 4.03 -33.17
CA ALA A 883 19.33 3.42 -31.90
C ALA A 883 19.05 1.92 -31.91
N GLN A 884 19.97 1.14 -31.36
CA GLN A 884 19.81 -0.30 -31.17
C GLN A 884 20.55 -0.75 -29.91
N GLY A 885 20.14 -1.86 -29.32
CA GLY A 885 20.77 -2.33 -28.09
C GLY A 885 20.03 -3.51 -27.50
N GLY A 886 20.24 -3.75 -26.22
CA GLY A 886 19.56 -4.79 -25.49
C GLY A 886 19.55 -4.58 -23.99
N MET A 887 19.13 -5.61 -23.27
CA MET A 887 19.06 -5.62 -21.81
C MET A 887 19.86 -6.79 -21.26
N CYS A 888 20.58 -6.55 -20.16
CA CYS A 888 21.22 -7.57 -19.35
C CYS A 888 20.87 -7.36 -17.89
N ALA A 889 20.42 -8.42 -17.20
CA ALA A 889 20.00 -8.31 -15.80
C ALA A 889 21.20 -8.00 -14.90
N LEU A 890 21.01 -7.11 -13.92
CA LEU A 890 21.95 -7.02 -12.81
C LEU A 890 21.97 -8.38 -12.08
N PRO A 891 23.10 -8.78 -11.48
CA PRO A 891 23.22 -10.01 -10.69
C PRO A 891 22.55 -9.84 -9.32
N LEU A 892 21.25 -9.56 -9.34
CA LEU A 892 20.37 -9.35 -8.20
C LEU A 892 19.23 -10.38 -8.24
N PRO A 893 18.77 -10.86 -7.06
CA PRO A 893 17.55 -11.63 -7.00
C PRO A 893 16.35 -10.78 -7.46
N MET A 894 15.27 -11.45 -7.85
CA MET A 894 14.00 -10.76 -8.12
C MET A 894 13.49 -10.12 -6.83
N SER A 895 13.09 -8.85 -6.89
CA SER A 895 12.33 -8.21 -5.82
C SER A 895 11.01 -8.95 -5.61
N PRO A 896 10.46 -9.03 -4.37
CA PRO A 896 9.12 -9.60 -4.11
C PRO A 896 7.94 -8.83 -4.73
N THR A 897 8.16 -7.60 -5.19
CA THR A 897 7.16 -6.74 -5.85
C THR A 897 7.65 -6.29 -7.22
N GLY A 898 6.73 -5.84 -8.08
CA GLY A 898 7.12 -5.25 -9.36
C GLY A 898 7.73 -3.87 -9.13
N ILE A 899 8.88 -3.55 -9.74
CA ILE A 899 9.54 -2.24 -9.55
C ILE A 899 9.35 -1.34 -10.78
N MET A 900 8.80 -0.15 -10.54
CA MET A 900 8.31 0.74 -11.61
C MET A 900 9.03 2.06 -11.68
N ARG A 901 9.40 2.64 -10.53
CA ARG A 901 9.96 4.00 -10.45
C ARG A 901 11.32 3.95 -9.79
N PRO A 902 12.38 4.31 -10.52
CA PRO A 902 13.71 4.52 -9.98
C PRO A 902 14.00 6.00 -9.68
N ARG A 903 14.76 6.29 -8.63
CA ARG A 903 15.41 7.61 -8.40
C ARG A 903 16.78 7.39 -7.76
N PHE A 904 17.79 8.14 -8.21
CA PHE A 904 19.05 8.22 -7.48
C PHE A 904 18.93 9.22 -6.34
N HIS A 905 19.41 8.83 -5.17
CA HIS A 905 19.45 9.71 -4.01
C HIS A 905 20.44 10.86 -4.24
N PRO A 906 20.09 12.11 -3.90
CA PRO A 906 20.95 13.27 -4.19
C PRO A 906 22.26 13.27 -3.40
N THR A 907 22.30 12.65 -2.22
CA THR A 907 23.48 12.67 -1.32
C THR A 907 24.25 11.35 -1.23
N ASP A 908 23.60 10.22 -0.94
CA ASP A 908 24.29 8.91 -0.88
C ASP A 908 24.65 8.33 -2.26
N GLY A 909 24.01 8.83 -3.32
CA GLY A 909 24.29 8.44 -4.70
C GLY A 909 23.87 7.00 -5.05
N HIS A 910 23.03 6.35 -4.25
CA HIS A 910 22.48 5.02 -4.51
C HIS A 910 21.11 5.08 -5.18
N LEU A 911 20.69 3.95 -5.77
CA LEU A 911 19.43 3.84 -6.49
C LEU A 911 18.33 3.41 -5.52
N TYR A 912 17.24 4.16 -5.47
CA TYR A 912 16.02 3.75 -4.81
C TYR A 912 14.98 3.35 -5.84
N VAL A 913 14.18 2.33 -5.53
CA VAL A 913 13.11 1.84 -6.39
C VAL A 913 11.85 1.56 -5.57
N CYS A 914 10.70 1.94 -6.13
CA CYS A 914 9.40 1.54 -5.61
C CYS A 914 8.57 0.87 -6.70
N GLY A 915 7.54 0.16 -6.28
CA GLY A 915 6.51 -0.29 -7.19
C GLY A 915 5.44 -1.14 -6.49
N MET A 916 4.66 -1.81 -7.32
CA MET A 916 3.49 -2.55 -6.90
C MET A 916 3.29 -3.82 -7.74
N PHE A 917 2.35 -4.64 -7.31
CA PHE A 917 1.78 -5.72 -8.11
C PHE A 917 0.26 -5.64 -8.11
N ALA A 918 -0.33 -5.66 -9.30
CA ALA A 918 -1.78 -5.53 -9.49
C ALA A 918 -2.33 -6.34 -10.67
N TRP A 919 -1.53 -6.53 -11.72
CA TRP A 919 -1.85 -7.36 -12.89
C TRP A 919 -0.59 -8.02 -13.45
N ALA A 920 -0.77 -9.09 -14.24
CA ALA A 920 0.22 -9.76 -15.08
C ALA A 920 1.71 -9.58 -14.66
N GLY A 921 2.18 -10.46 -13.78
CA GLY A 921 3.55 -10.45 -13.25
C GLY A 921 3.78 -11.67 -12.37
N ASN A 922 5.02 -11.89 -11.95
CA ASN A 922 5.42 -13.08 -11.18
C ASN A 922 5.58 -12.77 -9.67
N GLN A 923 4.97 -11.68 -9.19
CA GLN A 923 5.27 -11.09 -7.89
C GLN A 923 4.25 -11.45 -6.82
N THR A 924 4.71 -11.45 -5.57
CA THR A 924 3.95 -11.97 -4.43
C THR A 924 3.56 -10.89 -3.43
N GLN A 925 4.19 -9.70 -3.49
CA GLN A 925 3.88 -8.57 -2.62
C GLN A 925 3.17 -7.44 -3.40
N PRO A 926 2.08 -6.86 -2.86
CA PRO A 926 1.29 -5.83 -3.54
C PRO A 926 2.03 -4.50 -3.69
N GLY A 927 3.00 -4.20 -2.82
CA GLY A 927 3.81 -2.97 -2.86
C GLY A 927 5.17 -3.17 -2.20
N GLY A 928 6.14 -2.30 -2.53
CA GLY A 928 7.46 -2.35 -1.91
C GLY A 928 8.34 -1.14 -2.22
N PHE A 929 9.35 -0.94 -1.37
CA PHE A 929 10.33 0.15 -1.47
C PHE A 929 11.73 -0.35 -1.07
N TYR A 930 12.73 -0.08 -1.91
CA TYR A 930 14.06 -0.67 -1.81
C TYR A 930 15.15 0.34 -2.17
N ARG A 931 16.34 0.18 -1.55
CA ARG A 931 17.57 0.84 -2.00
C ARG A 931 18.53 -0.21 -2.52
N VAL A 932 19.03 -0.02 -3.72
CA VAL A 932 20.07 -0.83 -4.36
C VAL A 932 21.39 -0.08 -4.27
N ARG A 933 22.38 -0.72 -3.65
CA ARG A 933 23.72 -0.18 -3.46
C ARG A 933 24.71 -0.95 -4.30
N TYR A 934 25.62 -0.24 -4.97
CA TYR A 934 26.85 -0.85 -5.48
C TYR A 934 27.84 -0.99 -4.32
N THR A 935 28.46 -2.16 -4.17
CA THR A 935 29.30 -2.49 -3.00
C THR A 935 30.79 -2.26 -3.25
N GLY A 936 31.17 -1.79 -4.45
CA GLY A 936 32.56 -1.66 -4.87
C GLY A 936 33.19 -2.96 -5.41
N LYS A 937 32.46 -4.08 -5.37
CA LYS A 937 32.92 -5.36 -5.92
C LYS A 937 32.71 -5.42 -7.43
N GLN A 938 33.50 -6.24 -8.11
CA GLN A 938 33.39 -6.44 -9.56
C GLN A 938 32.00 -6.94 -9.95
N ALA A 939 31.41 -6.32 -10.98
CA ALA A 939 30.06 -6.62 -11.44
C ALA A 939 30.05 -7.54 -12.68
N ASP A 940 31.11 -7.51 -13.48
CA ASP A 940 31.27 -8.16 -14.79
C ASP A 940 30.04 -8.05 -15.69
N LEU A 941 29.44 -6.87 -15.74
CA LEU A 941 28.25 -6.62 -16.52
C LEU A 941 28.60 -6.14 -17.93
N PRO A 942 27.93 -6.63 -18.98
CA PRO A 942 28.06 -6.06 -20.32
C PRO A 942 27.37 -4.69 -20.35
N ILE A 943 28.17 -3.64 -20.51
CA ILE A 943 27.75 -2.23 -20.57
C ILE A 943 27.81 -1.65 -21.99
N GLY A 944 28.50 -2.34 -22.91
CA GLY A 944 28.56 -1.99 -24.32
C GLY A 944 28.16 -3.15 -25.20
N LEU A 945 27.44 -2.84 -26.29
CA LEU A 945 27.08 -3.75 -27.37
C LEU A 945 27.27 -3.00 -28.68
N LYS A 946 28.17 -3.48 -29.55
CA LYS A 946 28.35 -2.93 -30.90
C LYS A 946 28.20 -4.03 -31.95
N ALA A 947 27.28 -3.85 -32.88
CA ALA A 947 27.10 -4.75 -34.02
C ALA A 947 27.94 -4.25 -35.20
N LYS A 948 28.75 -5.14 -35.79
CA LYS A 948 29.61 -4.85 -36.94
C LYS A 948 29.38 -5.87 -38.04
N SER A 949 29.82 -5.55 -39.26
CA SER A 949 29.91 -6.57 -40.30
C SER A 949 30.79 -7.73 -39.81
N GLY A 950 30.24 -8.94 -39.82
CA GLY A 950 30.94 -10.15 -39.39
C GLY A 950 30.97 -10.44 -37.89
N GLY A 951 30.37 -9.63 -37.01
CA GLY A 951 30.34 -9.95 -35.58
C GLY A 951 29.72 -8.93 -34.63
N VAL A 952 29.88 -9.18 -33.33
CA VAL A 952 29.50 -8.24 -32.25
C VAL A 952 30.64 -8.01 -31.27
N GLU A 953 30.74 -6.81 -30.72
CA GLU A 953 31.60 -6.49 -29.58
C GLU A 953 30.78 -6.29 -28.32
N LEU A 954 31.20 -6.96 -27.24
CA LEU A 954 30.64 -6.84 -25.90
C LEU A 954 31.69 -6.21 -24.97
N THR A 955 31.38 -5.06 -24.39
CA THR A 955 32.26 -4.42 -23.41
C THR A 955 31.73 -4.64 -22.00
N PHE A 956 32.55 -5.24 -21.15
CA PHE A 956 32.25 -5.55 -19.75
C PHE A 956 32.78 -4.45 -18.81
N THR A 957 32.17 -4.31 -17.62
CA THR A 957 32.64 -3.41 -16.56
C THR A 957 34.07 -3.73 -16.11
N ASP A 958 34.41 -5.01 -16.11
CA ASP A 958 35.61 -5.59 -15.50
C ASP A 958 36.35 -6.48 -16.51
N ALA A 959 37.64 -6.72 -16.27
CA ALA A 959 38.44 -7.59 -17.12
C ALA A 959 38.07 -9.07 -16.88
N LEU A 960 37.98 -9.84 -17.96
CA LEU A 960 37.67 -11.27 -17.94
C LEU A 960 38.95 -12.12 -17.99
N ASP A 961 38.85 -13.37 -17.54
CA ASP A 961 39.91 -14.36 -17.76
C ASP A 961 40.08 -14.61 -19.26
N ALA A 962 41.26 -14.31 -19.78
CA ALA A 962 41.55 -14.34 -21.21
C ALA A 962 41.28 -15.73 -21.83
N LYS A 963 41.57 -16.83 -21.12
CA LYS A 963 41.36 -18.19 -21.65
C LYS A 963 39.88 -18.50 -21.80
N SER A 964 39.06 -18.17 -20.81
CA SER A 964 37.62 -18.35 -20.90
C SER A 964 36.97 -17.39 -21.91
N ALA A 965 37.47 -16.15 -22.01
CA ALA A 965 36.89 -15.12 -22.85
C ALA A 965 37.06 -15.41 -24.36
N VAL A 966 38.17 -16.04 -24.77
CA VAL A 966 38.46 -16.40 -26.18
C VAL A 966 37.89 -17.76 -26.61
N ASP A 967 37.36 -18.57 -25.68
CA ASP A 967 36.72 -19.84 -26.02
C ASP A 967 35.29 -19.58 -26.52
N ALA A 968 35.10 -19.70 -27.84
CA ALA A 968 33.80 -19.49 -28.49
C ALA A 968 32.67 -20.40 -27.93
N LYS A 969 33.00 -21.55 -27.32
CA LYS A 969 32.01 -22.45 -26.71
C LYS A 969 31.34 -21.87 -25.47
N ASN A 970 31.93 -20.83 -24.88
CA ASN A 970 31.37 -20.11 -23.75
C ASN A 970 30.26 -19.14 -24.17
N TYR A 971 29.95 -19.05 -25.46
CA TYR A 971 28.94 -18.15 -25.99
C TYR A 971 27.93 -18.92 -26.86
N ALA A 972 26.70 -18.44 -26.88
CA ALA A 972 25.68 -18.92 -27.80
C ALA A 972 24.83 -17.75 -28.28
N VAL A 973 24.55 -17.71 -29.58
CA VAL A 973 23.70 -16.68 -30.19
C VAL A 973 22.52 -17.35 -30.89
N LYS A 974 21.32 -16.81 -30.68
CA LYS A 974 20.13 -17.12 -31.49
C LYS A 974 19.43 -15.83 -31.90
N VAL A 975 18.79 -15.86 -33.05
CA VAL A 975 18.06 -14.72 -33.64
C VAL A 975 16.66 -15.14 -34.05
N TRP A 976 15.75 -14.17 -34.12
CA TRP A 976 14.38 -14.38 -34.59
C TRP A 976 13.75 -13.08 -35.11
N GLY A 977 12.79 -13.22 -36.02
CA GLY A 977 11.87 -12.18 -36.43
C GLY A 977 10.64 -12.09 -35.53
N LEU A 978 9.91 -10.99 -35.67
CA LEU A 978 8.61 -10.75 -35.03
C LEU A 978 7.64 -10.19 -36.09
N LYS A 979 6.34 -10.29 -35.81
CA LYS A 979 5.28 -9.81 -36.71
C LYS A 979 4.43 -8.74 -36.04
N ARG A 980 4.48 -7.52 -36.56
CA ARG A 980 3.56 -6.43 -36.19
C ARG A 980 2.20 -6.65 -36.83
N SER A 981 1.15 -6.74 -36.02
CA SER A 981 -0.20 -6.99 -36.50
C SER A 981 -1.29 -6.59 -35.49
N GLN A 982 -2.54 -6.65 -35.92
CA GLN A 982 -3.71 -6.53 -35.05
C GLN A 982 -3.88 -7.70 -34.06
N GLN A 983 -3.05 -8.73 -34.11
CA GLN A 983 -3.11 -9.83 -33.13
C GLN A 983 -2.36 -9.44 -31.85
N TYR A 984 -2.72 -10.07 -30.75
CA TYR A 984 -2.04 -9.84 -29.47
C TYR A 984 -0.64 -10.44 -29.51
N GLY A 985 0.39 -9.59 -29.47
CA GLY A 985 1.78 -10.01 -29.44
C GLY A 985 2.23 -10.72 -30.72
N SER A 986 3.38 -11.37 -30.65
CA SER A 986 3.96 -12.14 -31.75
C SER A 986 4.68 -13.38 -31.21
N LYS A 987 4.56 -14.49 -31.93
CA LYS A 987 5.50 -15.61 -31.81
C LYS A 987 6.84 -15.22 -32.44
N HIS A 988 7.90 -15.96 -32.11
CA HIS A 988 9.13 -15.88 -32.88
C HIS A 988 8.90 -16.43 -34.28
N VAL A 989 9.52 -15.78 -35.27
CA VAL A 989 9.52 -16.19 -36.68
C VAL A 989 10.96 -16.48 -37.06
N ASP A 990 11.20 -17.57 -37.81
CA ASP A 990 12.53 -17.96 -38.29
C ASP A 990 13.60 -18.01 -37.17
N GLU A 991 13.22 -18.48 -35.98
CA GLU A 991 14.14 -18.62 -34.86
C GLU A 991 15.23 -19.63 -35.19
N LYS A 992 16.49 -19.20 -35.12
CA LYS A 992 17.64 -20.05 -35.42
C LYS A 992 18.88 -19.65 -34.62
N PRO A 993 19.76 -20.60 -34.27
CA PRO A 993 21.08 -20.28 -33.75
C PRO A 993 21.97 -19.66 -34.83
N LEU A 994 22.93 -18.83 -34.43
CA LEU A 994 24.03 -18.38 -35.28
C LEU A 994 25.35 -18.99 -34.81
N THR A 995 26.23 -19.32 -35.76
CA THR A 995 27.55 -19.88 -35.47
C THR A 995 28.54 -18.79 -35.08
N ILE A 996 29.22 -18.99 -33.95
CA ILE A 996 30.34 -18.17 -33.52
C ILE A 996 31.62 -18.89 -33.96
N SER A 997 32.30 -18.33 -34.96
CA SER A 997 33.49 -18.93 -35.55
C SER A 997 34.74 -18.73 -34.68
N LYS A 998 34.80 -17.61 -33.95
CA LYS A 998 35.93 -17.23 -33.10
C LYS A 998 35.48 -16.21 -32.06
N ALA A 999 36.15 -16.19 -30.91
CA ALA A 999 36.07 -15.10 -29.95
C ALA A 999 37.48 -14.52 -29.71
N THR A 1000 37.57 -13.20 -29.60
CA THR A 1000 38.81 -12.51 -29.22
C THR A 1000 38.53 -11.53 -28.10
N VAL A 1001 39.56 -11.19 -27.32
CA VAL A 1001 39.45 -10.25 -26.21
C VAL A 1001 40.46 -9.13 -26.39
N SER A 1002 40.06 -7.90 -26.06
CA SER A 1002 40.93 -6.72 -26.09
C SER A 1002 42.10 -6.83 -25.11
N PRO A 1003 43.19 -6.05 -25.31
CA PRO A 1003 44.35 -6.09 -24.42
C PRO A 1003 44.05 -5.77 -22.95
N ASP A 1004 43.05 -4.94 -22.68
CA ASP A 1004 42.58 -4.61 -21.31
C ASP A 1004 41.68 -5.69 -20.69
N GLY A 1005 41.37 -6.75 -21.45
CA GLY A 1005 40.53 -7.87 -21.01
C GLY A 1005 39.03 -7.57 -20.93
N LYS A 1006 38.57 -6.37 -21.31
CA LYS A 1006 37.19 -5.92 -21.06
C LYS A 1006 36.25 -6.06 -22.25
N THR A 1007 36.77 -6.09 -23.46
CA THR A 1007 35.95 -6.15 -24.68
C THR A 1007 36.15 -7.49 -25.37
N VAL A 1008 35.07 -8.24 -25.53
CA VAL A 1008 35.05 -9.49 -26.29
C VAL A 1008 34.45 -9.22 -27.66
N HIS A 1009 35.16 -9.59 -28.72
CA HIS A 1009 34.63 -9.62 -30.08
C HIS A 1009 34.26 -11.06 -30.44
N LEU A 1010 33.02 -11.26 -30.89
CA LEU A 1010 32.49 -12.54 -31.35
C LEU A 1010 32.34 -12.48 -32.88
N ASP A 1011 33.10 -13.32 -33.58
CA ASP A 1011 33.06 -13.44 -35.04
C ASP A 1011 31.85 -14.31 -35.42
N ILE A 1012 30.82 -13.68 -35.98
CA ILE A 1012 29.54 -14.29 -36.37
C ILE A 1012 29.34 -14.02 -37.87
N PRO A 1013 29.82 -14.90 -38.77
CA PRO A 1013 29.82 -14.66 -40.22
C PRO A 1013 28.43 -14.35 -40.80
N ASP A 1014 27.40 -15.01 -40.27
CA ASP A 1014 26.00 -14.87 -40.74
C ASP A 1014 25.21 -13.78 -40.01
N ILE A 1015 25.89 -12.86 -39.30
CA ILE A 1015 25.19 -11.77 -38.60
C ILE A 1015 24.48 -10.84 -39.58
N ALA A 1016 23.23 -10.51 -39.28
CA ALA A 1016 22.38 -9.64 -40.08
C ALA A 1016 21.42 -8.86 -39.17
N PRO A 1017 20.80 -7.78 -39.67
CA PRO A 1017 19.71 -7.12 -38.97
C PRO A 1017 18.61 -8.12 -38.58
N THR A 1018 18.15 -8.03 -37.33
CA THR A 1018 17.15 -8.90 -36.73
C THR A 1018 16.37 -8.15 -35.66
N TRP A 1019 15.07 -8.44 -35.55
CA TRP A 1019 14.22 -7.83 -34.53
C TRP A 1019 14.58 -8.35 -33.13
N GLY A 1020 14.93 -9.62 -33.01
CA GLY A 1020 15.35 -10.21 -31.74
C GLY A 1020 16.62 -11.02 -31.88
N MET A 1021 17.44 -10.92 -30.85
CA MET A 1021 18.68 -11.66 -30.67
C MET A 1021 18.90 -11.94 -29.18
N GLU A 1022 19.41 -13.11 -28.88
CA GLU A 1022 19.81 -13.51 -27.53
C GLU A 1022 21.28 -13.95 -27.60
N ILE A 1023 22.13 -13.28 -26.83
CA ILE A 1023 23.52 -13.69 -26.60
C ILE A 1023 23.63 -14.23 -25.18
N LYS A 1024 23.95 -15.52 -25.04
CA LYS A 1024 24.30 -16.13 -23.76
C LYS A 1024 25.81 -16.20 -23.64
N TYR A 1025 26.32 -15.95 -22.43
CA TYR A 1025 27.73 -16.10 -22.10
C TYR A 1025 27.93 -16.88 -20.79
N ARG A 1026 29.02 -17.64 -20.72
CA ARG A 1026 29.51 -18.36 -19.54
C ARG A 1026 31.03 -18.28 -19.52
N VAL A 1027 31.54 -17.14 -19.07
CA VAL A 1027 32.99 -16.86 -18.98
C VAL A 1027 33.42 -16.87 -17.52
N LYS A 1028 34.70 -16.55 -17.27
CA LYS A 1028 35.23 -16.37 -15.92
C LYS A 1028 35.76 -14.95 -15.74
N GLY A 1029 35.59 -14.40 -14.54
CA GLY A 1029 36.32 -13.21 -14.11
C GLY A 1029 37.81 -13.52 -13.91
N THR A 1030 38.64 -12.49 -13.78
CA THR A 1030 40.08 -12.66 -13.51
C THR A 1030 40.37 -13.37 -12.18
N ASP A 1031 39.41 -13.36 -11.25
CA ASP A 1031 39.44 -14.09 -9.97
C ASP A 1031 38.97 -15.55 -10.08
N GLY A 1032 38.63 -16.00 -11.30
CA GLY A 1032 38.17 -17.36 -11.59
C GLY A 1032 36.69 -17.62 -11.34
N ARG A 1033 35.91 -16.66 -10.83
CA ARG A 1033 34.48 -16.85 -10.59
C ARG A 1033 33.71 -16.94 -11.90
N ALA A 1034 32.63 -17.70 -11.90
CA ALA A 1034 31.79 -17.85 -13.09
C ALA A 1034 31.00 -16.56 -13.35
N VAL A 1035 31.02 -16.11 -14.60
CA VAL A 1035 30.34 -14.92 -15.10
C VAL A 1035 29.36 -15.39 -16.16
N THR A 1036 28.09 -15.44 -15.78
CA THR A 1036 27.02 -15.96 -16.63
C THR A 1036 25.95 -14.91 -16.81
N GLY A 1037 25.40 -14.85 -18.03
CA GLY A 1037 24.32 -13.93 -18.30
C GLY A 1037 23.78 -14.08 -19.71
N THR A 1038 22.76 -13.28 -19.95
CA THR A 1038 22.05 -13.22 -21.21
C THR A 1038 21.86 -11.75 -21.56
N ILE A 1039 22.19 -11.40 -22.79
CA ILE A 1039 21.83 -10.12 -23.40
C ILE A 1039 20.68 -10.40 -24.37
N HIS A 1040 19.55 -9.74 -24.16
CA HIS A 1040 18.41 -9.79 -25.06
C HIS A 1040 18.36 -8.49 -25.84
N ASN A 1041 18.60 -8.52 -27.15
CA ASN A 1041 18.88 -7.34 -27.94
C ASN A 1041 18.22 -7.36 -29.33
N THR A 1042 18.35 -6.24 -30.02
CA THR A 1042 17.91 -6.03 -31.40
C THR A 1042 19.07 -5.45 -32.21
N ILE A 1043 19.17 -5.79 -33.50
CA ILE A 1043 20.14 -5.21 -34.43
C ILE A 1043 19.37 -4.70 -35.64
N HIS A 1044 19.33 -3.39 -35.84
CA HIS A 1044 18.70 -2.78 -37.02
C HIS A 1044 19.71 -2.50 -38.13
N ALA A 1045 20.96 -2.23 -37.77
CA ALA A 1045 22.05 -1.93 -38.68
C ALA A 1045 23.37 -2.52 -38.18
N LEU A 1046 24.29 -2.76 -39.11
CA LEU A 1046 25.66 -3.20 -38.82
C LEU A 1046 26.62 -2.04 -39.06
N GLY A 1047 27.52 -1.81 -38.11
CA GLY A 1047 28.64 -0.89 -38.25
C GLY A 1047 29.69 -1.42 -39.23
N LYS A 1048 30.58 -0.52 -39.66
CA LYS A 1048 31.76 -0.89 -40.43
C LYS A 1048 32.80 -1.59 -39.57
#